data_AF-A0A2D6JTS7-F1
#
_entry.id   AF-A0A2D6JTS7-F1
#
_cell.length_a   1.000
_cell.length_b   1.000
_cell.length_c   1.000
_cell.angle_alpha   90.00
_cell.angle_beta   90.00
_cell.angle_gamma   90.00
#
_symmetry.space_group_name_H-M   'P 1'
#
loop_
_entity.id
_entity.type
_entity.pdbx_description
1 polymer ?
#
loop_
_entity_poly.entity_id
_entity_poly.type
_entity_poly.pdbx_seq_one_letter_code
_entity_poly.pdbx_strand_id
1 'polypeptide(L)'
;MHDVNQSTFLLRFPEDWNSDEVEAIRGRVTELSESGHVCSSAHQMLEVPDQWATGVRAAALVLGDLANQGWSLGLSDDNAITASPASVLDDPIAEKERVRTQELLKRDEQLATPSVRRFVARMESPHEHNGRFVSIHSLMRDGEQLAAALRSLGQEVTDISQFREVIDPYVTVATKDGRCSHTGFRLLDIWRYFRYTWANQYRSTPGRGMPILIRDRAVSSHPVIGIASLGSAVIQIAERDAWIGWHPEQLLKDFASEPTDEIADWIKDRLATRLDEIYLTDLIADGLYWPDLWNHPKSSEIEALEEEASYCKQNHYRLASRVEFGPVDASDPDAWVKRAQTDLFRSRRCSELAKLLKARADLMACIEPEPSGDRLREVLDRPAGKRALAQIIRRAKSDTVGTEIADLTVCGAIAPYNELIGGKLVAMLSVSPSVVRAYKARYKDHAGDIASSIAGRPIRRKSNLVFVGTTSLYGSGSSQYNRLLMNPEVLGSSQPIRYKKLGRTRSFGTSHLSSETTRALVSLAEQNGNGIRVNSIFGEGVNPEMRKIRQGLGVLGWPSDQLLRHGRQRILYGVSLVSNLAPYVLGMEDEPDYLFSLDMSDDIKRITDWWFTRWLRRRCTNPDVLERLAENTLGIPDTHRARIRLPPIRAEGDNQQLRLGD
;
A
#
# COMPACT_ATOMS: atom_id res chain seq x y z
N MET A 1 -20.31 -18.55 1.63
CA MET A 1 -19.37 -19.61 2.04
C MET A 1 -18.69 -19.18 3.31
N HIS A 2 -19.22 -19.65 4.43
CA HIS A 2 -18.57 -19.63 5.74
C HIS A 2 -17.48 -20.70 5.70
N ASP A 3 -16.22 -20.28 5.65
CA ASP A 3 -15.12 -21.13 6.06
C ASP A 3 -13.96 -20.24 6.53
N VAL A 4 -14.17 -19.63 7.70
CA VAL A 4 -13.04 -19.20 8.53
C VAL A 4 -12.87 -20.35 9.50
N ASN A 5 -12.01 -21.31 9.18
CA ASN A 5 -11.52 -22.26 10.16
C ASN A 5 -10.96 -21.46 11.33
N GLN A 6 -11.76 -21.32 12.40
CA GLN A 6 -11.37 -20.86 13.74
C GLN A 6 -10.45 -21.94 14.32
N SER A 7 -9.24 -21.99 13.78
CA SER A 7 -8.22 -22.92 14.24
C SER A 7 -7.57 -22.28 15.46
N THR A 8 -7.79 -22.88 16.62
CA THR A 8 -6.95 -22.64 17.79
C THR A 8 -5.54 -23.07 17.44
N PHE A 9 -4.58 -22.17 17.52
CA PHE A 9 -3.18 -22.46 17.21
C PHE A 9 -2.43 -22.86 18.48
N LEU A 10 -1.66 -23.95 18.41
CA LEU A 10 -0.75 -24.37 19.47
C LEU A 10 0.60 -23.69 19.28
N LEU A 11 0.97 -22.85 20.24
CA LEU A 11 2.22 -22.12 20.30
C LEU A 11 3.16 -22.84 21.27
N ARG A 12 3.93 -23.79 20.73
CA ARG A 12 4.93 -24.55 21.49
C ARG A 12 6.24 -23.79 21.49
N PHE A 13 6.87 -23.68 22.66
CA PHE A 13 8.25 -23.19 22.75
C PHE A 13 9.22 -24.29 22.29
N PRO A 14 10.42 -23.92 21.81
CA PRO A 14 11.52 -24.87 21.62
C PRO A 14 11.80 -25.67 22.90
N GLU A 15 12.12 -26.96 22.77
CA GLU A 15 12.32 -27.86 23.92
C GLU A 15 13.49 -27.43 24.83
N ASP A 16 14.47 -26.73 24.26
CA ASP A 16 15.63 -26.17 24.95
C ASP A 16 15.33 -24.90 25.77
N TRP A 17 14.11 -24.36 25.69
CA TRP A 17 13.71 -23.11 26.36
C TRP A 17 12.94 -23.32 27.67
N ASN A 18 13.09 -24.49 28.30
CA ASN A 18 12.41 -24.80 29.55
C ASN A 18 13.04 -24.03 30.73
N SER A 19 12.49 -22.88 31.06
CA SER A 19 13.00 -21.93 32.05
C SER A 19 11.88 -21.33 32.90
N ASP A 20 12.21 -20.82 34.09
CA ASP A 20 11.27 -20.11 34.97
C ASP A 20 10.56 -18.96 34.24
N GLU A 21 11.20 -18.35 33.23
CA GLU A 21 10.63 -17.29 32.41
C GLU A 21 9.47 -17.78 31.54
N VAL A 22 9.55 -19.01 31.00
CA VAL A 22 8.46 -19.61 30.20
C VAL A 22 7.28 -19.99 31.09
N GLU A 23 7.53 -20.50 32.29
CA GLU A 23 6.48 -20.74 33.28
C GLU A 23 5.79 -19.44 33.72
N ALA A 24 6.54 -18.34 33.86
CA ALA A 24 5.96 -17.02 34.13
C ALA A 24 5.04 -16.55 32.99
N ILE A 25 5.36 -16.83 31.72
CA ILE A 25 4.45 -16.57 30.60
C ILE A 25 3.19 -17.42 30.72
N ARG A 26 3.33 -18.73 30.98
CA ARG A 26 2.19 -19.65 31.12
C ARG A 26 1.24 -19.20 32.22
N GLY A 27 1.75 -18.86 33.40
CA GLY A 27 0.95 -18.35 34.52
C GLY A 27 0.13 -17.11 34.14
N ARG A 28 0.73 -16.17 33.39
CA ARG A 28 0.03 -14.95 32.95
C ARG A 28 -0.99 -15.21 31.85
N VAL A 29 -0.74 -16.19 30.97
CA VAL A 29 -1.76 -16.66 30.02
C VAL A 29 -2.94 -17.27 30.75
N THR A 30 -2.71 -18.02 31.84
CA THR A 30 -3.78 -18.56 32.69
C THR A 30 -4.63 -17.44 33.29
N GLU A 31 -4.01 -16.41 33.88
CA GLU A 31 -4.70 -15.24 34.44
C GLU A 31 -5.59 -14.53 33.40
N LEU A 32 -5.09 -14.39 32.17
CA LEU A 32 -5.83 -13.82 31.03
C LEU A 32 -6.98 -14.72 30.53
N SER A 33 -6.90 -16.03 30.78
CA SER A 33 -7.90 -17.02 30.33
C SER A 33 -9.02 -17.27 31.35
N GLU A 34 -8.73 -17.16 32.66
CA GLU A 34 -9.69 -17.41 33.75
C GLU A 34 -10.67 -16.24 33.95
N SER A 35 -10.27 -15.04 33.57
CA SER A 35 -11.13 -13.87 33.63
C SER A 35 -12.02 -13.83 32.39
N GLY A 36 -13.30 -14.18 32.54
CA GLY A 36 -14.38 -13.99 31.55
C GLY A 36 -14.66 -12.51 31.17
N HIS A 37 -13.65 -11.64 31.27
CA HIS A 37 -13.71 -10.26 30.89
C HIS A 37 -13.56 -10.11 29.38
N VAL A 38 -14.62 -9.62 28.75
CA VAL A 38 -14.47 -8.66 27.67
C VAL A 38 -13.57 -7.55 28.21
N CYS A 39 -12.26 -7.64 27.93
CA CYS A 39 -11.24 -6.69 28.37
C CYS A 39 -11.62 -5.28 27.87
N SER A 40 -12.27 -4.53 28.74
CA SER A 40 -12.82 -3.20 28.50
C SER A 40 -12.02 -2.10 29.23
N SER A 41 -10.84 -2.43 29.77
CA SER A 41 -9.91 -1.46 30.35
C SER A 41 -8.49 -1.68 29.84
N ALA A 42 -7.80 -0.56 29.64
CA ALA A 42 -6.47 -0.48 29.07
C ALA A 42 -5.41 -1.25 29.89
N HIS A 43 -4.45 -1.85 29.17
CA HIS A 43 -3.12 -2.24 29.64
C HIS A 43 -3.05 -3.26 30.79
N GLN A 44 -3.42 -4.52 30.54
CA GLN A 44 -2.66 -5.62 31.14
C GLN A 44 -1.52 -5.95 30.20
N MET A 45 -0.45 -5.16 30.29
CA MET A 45 0.83 -5.57 29.72
C MET A 45 1.24 -6.86 30.42
N LEU A 46 1.63 -7.88 29.66
CA LEU A 46 2.74 -8.69 30.13
C LEU A 46 3.87 -7.69 30.34
N GLU A 47 4.11 -7.21 31.56
CA GLU A 47 5.35 -6.49 31.87
C GLU A 47 6.46 -7.46 31.51
N VAL A 48 7.15 -7.18 30.42
CA VAL A 48 8.24 -8.03 29.95
C VAL A 48 9.53 -7.38 30.43
N PRO A 49 10.20 -7.94 31.44
CA PRO A 49 11.47 -7.40 31.89
C PRO A 49 12.49 -7.42 30.76
N ASP A 50 13.26 -6.35 30.63
CA ASP A 50 14.32 -6.26 29.60
C ASP A 50 15.43 -7.30 29.79
N GLN A 51 15.52 -7.89 30.98
CA GLN A 51 16.51 -8.90 31.35
C GLN A 51 16.16 -10.32 30.88
N TRP A 52 14.92 -10.56 30.43
CA TRP A 52 14.52 -11.88 29.95
C TRP A 52 15.28 -12.30 28.71
N ALA A 53 15.48 -13.62 28.54
CA ALA A 53 16.10 -14.15 27.34
C ALA A 53 15.39 -13.60 26.08
N THR A 54 16.17 -13.23 25.05
CA THR A 54 15.65 -12.51 23.87
C THR A 54 14.45 -13.23 23.24
N GLY A 55 14.52 -14.57 23.22
CA GLY A 55 13.45 -15.45 22.78
C GLY A 55 12.16 -15.36 23.60
N VAL A 56 12.28 -15.53 24.92
CA VAL A 56 11.16 -15.49 25.86
C VAL A 56 10.52 -14.10 25.88
N ARG A 57 11.34 -13.04 25.84
CA ARG A 57 10.90 -11.65 25.69
C ARG A 57 10.10 -11.43 24.40
N ALA A 58 10.58 -11.93 23.25
CA ALA A 58 9.88 -11.81 21.98
C ALA A 58 8.53 -12.55 22.00
N ALA A 59 8.48 -13.74 22.58
CA ALA A 59 7.25 -14.51 22.73
C ALA A 59 6.21 -13.80 23.60
N ALA A 60 6.61 -13.30 24.77
CA ALA A 60 5.71 -12.55 25.67
C ALA A 60 5.13 -11.31 24.99
N LEU A 61 5.95 -10.56 24.25
CA LEU A 61 5.51 -9.38 23.51
C LEU A 61 4.50 -9.72 22.39
N VAL A 62 4.73 -10.82 21.66
CA VAL A 62 3.77 -11.30 20.65
C VAL A 62 2.44 -11.67 21.29
N LEU A 63 2.45 -12.41 22.41
CA LEU A 63 1.21 -12.80 23.10
C LEU A 63 0.44 -11.58 23.62
N GLY A 64 1.15 -10.60 24.21
CA GLY A 64 0.54 -9.34 24.64
C GLY A 64 -0.11 -8.57 23.49
N ASP A 65 0.54 -8.53 22.33
CA ASP A 65 -0.04 -7.92 21.13
C ASP A 65 -1.28 -8.67 20.62
N LEU A 66 -1.25 -10.00 20.59
CA LEU A 66 -2.40 -10.81 20.18
C LEU A 66 -3.59 -10.56 21.11
N ALA A 67 -3.37 -10.59 22.43
CA ALA A 67 -4.40 -10.28 23.43
C ALA A 67 -4.97 -8.86 23.25
N ASN A 68 -4.11 -7.85 23.06
CA ASN A 68 -4.52 -6.46 22.77
C ASN A 68 -5.33 -6.34 21.46
N GLN A 69 -5.20 -7.32 20.58
CA GLN A 69 -5.91 -7.40 19.30
C GLN A 69 -7.15 -8.30 19.40
N GLY A 70 -7.56 -8.66 20.63
CA GLY A 70 -8.77 -9.41 20.94
C GLY A 70 -8.65 -10.91 20.66
N TRP A 71 -7.43 -11.45 20.53
CA TRP A 71 -7.25 -12.89 20.45
C TRP A 71 -7.49 -13.52 21.81
N SER A 72 -8.14 -14.69 21.81
CA SER A 72 -8.27 -15.51 23.01
C SER A 72 -6.99 -16.31 23.20
N LEU A 73 -6.40 -16.22 24.39
CA LEU A 73 -5.25 -17.01 24.79
C LEU A 73 -5.69 -18.01 25.87
N GLY A 74 -5.04 -19.17 25.91
CA GLY A 74 -5.26 -20.17 26.95
C GLY A 74 -4.14 -21.20 27.02
N LEU A 75 -4.32 -22.23 27.84
CA LEU A 75 -3.42 -23.37 27.91
C LEU A 75 -4.15 -24.66 27.52
N SER A 76 -3.48 -25.53 26.78
CA SER A 76 -3.94 -26.90 26.55
C SER A 76 -3.54 -27.83 27.69
N ASP A 77 -4.10 -29.05 27.69
CA ASP A 77 -3.83 -30.09 28.70
C ASP A 77 -2.34 -30.48 28.81
N ASP A 78 -1.55 -30.22 27.77
CA ASP A 78 -0.10 -30.44 27.72
C ASP A 78 0.73 -29.17 27.95
N ASN A 79 0.16 -28.15 28.58
CA ASN A 79 0.79 -26.85 28.89
C ASN A 79 1.31 -26.08 27.66
N ALA A 80 0.80 -26.36 26.46
CA ALA A 80 1.07 -25.51 25.31
C ALA A 80 0.16 -24.29 25.33
N ILE A 81 0.68 -23.13 24.90
CA ILE A 81 -0.14 -21.93 24.77
C ILE A 81 -1.05 -22.09 23.56
N THR A 82 -2.33 -21.79 23.74
CA THR A 82 -3.31 -21.74 22.66
C THR A 82 -3.62 -20.29 22.32
N ALA A 83 -3.73 -20.00 21.03
CA ALA A 83 -4.10 -18.67 20.54
C ALA A 83 -5.17 -18.78 19.45
N SER A 84 -6.29 -18.07 19.65
CA SER A 84 -7.43 -18.08 18.72
C SER A 84 -7.75 -16.66 18.25
N PRO A 85 -7.84 -16.41 16.93
CA PRO A 85 -8.18 -15.09 16.41
C PRO A 85 -9.53 -14.59 16.92
N ALA A 86 -9.64 -13.27 17.10
CA ALA A 86 -10.92 -12.62 17.39
C ALA A 86 -11.97 -12.96 16.32
N SER A 87 -13.15 -13.39 16.76
CA SER A 87 -14.30 -13.57 15.87
C SER A 87 -14.76 -12.22 15.29
N VAL A 88 -15.17 -12.22 14.03
CA VAL A 88 -15.81 -11.05 13.40
C VAL A 88 -17.17 -10.88 14.05
N LEU A 89 -17.46 -9.67 14.55
CA LEU A 89 -18.78 -9.40 15.16
C LEU A 89 -19.84 -9.26 14.07
N ASP A 90 -21.04 -9.80 14.32
CA ASP A 90 -22.17 -9.71 13.39
C ASP A 90 -22.71 -8.28 13.26
N ASP A 91 -22.69 -7.49 14.34
CA ASP A 91 -23.06 -6.07 14.31
C ASP A 91 -22.00 -5.23 13.57
N PRO A 92 -22.36 -4.62 12.41
CA PRO A 92 -21.45 -3.77 11.65
C PRO A 92 -20.89 -2.57 12.42
N ILE A 93 -21.64 -2.02 13.39
CA ILE A 93 -21.22 -0.85 14.17
C ILE A 93 -20.21 -1.27 15.23
N ALA A 94 -20.53 -2.29 16.03
CA ALA A 94 -19.59 -2.86 17.00
C ALA A 94 -18.29 -3.35 16.34
N GLU A 95 -18.38 -4.02 15.17
CA GLU A 95 -17.20 -4.47 14.44
C GLU A 95 -16.31 -3.31 13.98
N LYS A 96 -16.91 -2.19 13.53
CA LYS A 96 -16.14 -0.99 13.18
C LYS A 96 -15.42 -0.42 14.37
N GLU A 97 -16.09 -0.32 15.50
CA GLU A 97 -15.48 0.26 16.70
C GLU A 97 -14.36 -0.64 17.23
N ARG A 98 -14.54 -1.96 17.22
CA ARG A 98 -13.48 -2.93 17.53
C ARG A 98 -12.23 -2.74 16.66
N VAL A 99 -12.40 -2.69 15.34
CA VAL A 99 -11.29 -2.45 14.39
C VAL A 99 -10.68 -1.07 14.61
N ARG A 100 -11.49 -0.05 14.89
CA ARG A 100 -11.03 1.32 15.14
C ARG A 100 -10.13 1.38 16.37
N THR A 101 -10.55 0.80 17.49
CA THR A 101 -9.76 0.72 18.73
C THR A 101 -8.39 0.11 18.49
N GLN A 102 -8.31 -0.95 17.69
CA GLN A 102 -7.04 -1.59 17.32
C GLN A 102 -6.12 -0.68 16.49
N GLU A 103 -6.68 0.08 15.54
CA GLU A 103 -5.90 1.02 14.72
C GLU A 103 -5.41 2.22 15.54
N LEU A 104 -6.20 2.67 16.52
CA LEU A 104 -5.85 3.79 17.41
C LEU A 104 -4.63 3.49 18.27
N LEU A 105 -4.46 2.26 18.76
CA LEU A 105 -3.26 1.86 19.51
C LEU A 105 -1.97 2.15 18.72
N LYS A 106 -1.96 1.75 17.45
CA LYS A 106 -0.82 1.95 16.53
C LYS A 106 -0.58 3.40 16.16
N ARG A 107 -1.66 4.16 15.99
CA ARG A 107 -1.60 5.60 15.77
C ARG A 107 -1.02 6.31 17.00
N ASP A 108 -1.46 5.93 18.20
CA ASP A 108 -1.05 6.58 19.43
C ASP A 108 0.40 6.27 19.79
N GLU A 109 0.90 5.05 19.53
CA GLU A 109 2.34 4.74 19.52
C GLU A 109 3.13 5.74 18.65
N GLN A 110 2.63 6.01 17.43
CA GLN A 110 3.26 6.94 16.51
C GLN A 110 3.18 8.40 17.00
N LEU A 111 2.03 8.84 17.50
CA LEU A 111 1.85 10.20 18.03
C LEU A 111 2.66 10.43 19.32
N ALA A 112 2.93 9.38 20.10
CA ALA A 112 3.76 9.47 21.28
C ALA A 112 5.25 9.72 20.95
N THR A 113 5.70 9.38 19.74
CA THR A 113 7.10 9.51 19.34
C THR A 113 7.59 10.96 19.41
N PRO A 114 8.75 11.26 20.03
CA PRO A 114 9.23 12.64 20.22
C PRO A 114 9.35 13.46 18.93
N SER A 115 9.79 12.84 17.83
CA SER A 115 9.91 13.53 16.53
C SER A 115 8.55 13.93 15.96
N VAL A 116 7.51 13.10 16.14
CA VAL A 116 6.14 13.40 15.71
C VAL A 116 5.54 14.49 16.59
N ARG A 117 5.72 14.43 17.92
CA ARG A 117 5.29 15.51 18.82
C ARG A 117 5.91 16.86 18.47
N ARG A 118 7.23 16.90 18.24
CA ARG A 118 7.92 18.13 17.78
C ARG A 118 7.39 18.63 16.44
N PHE A 119 7.05 17.71 15.53
CA PHE A 119 6.41 18.08 14.27
C PHE A 119 5.04 18.72 14.49
N VAL A 120 4.18 18.10 15.30
CA VAL A 120 2.83 18.62 15.60
C VAL A 120 2.93 19.98 16.27
N ALA A 121 3.75 20.11 17.31
CA ALA A 121 3.96 21.38 18.01
C ALA A 121 4.42 22.49 17.05
N ARG A 122 5.35 22.19 16.13
CA ARG A 122 5.81 23.15 15.12
C ARG A 122 4.70 23.58 14.16
N MET A 123 3.83 22.67 13.74
CA MET A 123 2.74 22.98 12.82
C MET A 123 1.62 23.79 13.49
N GLU A 124 1.34 23.52 14.76
CA GLU A 124 0.33 24.24 15.56
C GLU A 124 0.83 25.61 16.07
N SER A 125 2.15 25.79 16.20
CA SER A 125 2.75 27.06 16.63
C SER A 125 2.49 28.17 15.60
N PRO A 126 1.99 29.34 16.01
CA PRO A 126 1.86 30.49 15.13
C PRO A 126 3.23 30.97 14.62
N HIS A 127 3.30 31.33 13.34
CA HIS A 127 4.42 32.04 12.74
C HIS A 127 3.94 33.12 11.79
N GLU A 128 4.78 34.11 11.52
CA GLU A 128 4.45 35.19 10.58
C GLU A 128 4.66 34.74 9.12
N HIS A 129 3.67 34.97 8.27
CA HIS A 129 3.74 34.78 6.83
C HIS A 129 2.93 35.87 6.13
N ASN A 130 3.56 36.60 5.20
CA ASN A 130 2.94 37.73 4.49
C ASN A 130 2.27 38.75 5.44
N GLY A 131 2.92 39.09 6.56
CA GLY A 131 2.43 40.08 7.53
C GLY A 131 1.24 39.61 8.39
N ARG A 132 0.94 38.30 8.41
CA ARG A 132 -0.12 37.72 9.24
C ARG A 132 0.44 36.56 10.06
N PHE A 133 -0.02 36.43 11.30
CA PHE A 133 0.22 35.23 12.10
C PHE A 133 -0.69 34.10 11.62
N VAL A 134 -0.08 33.01 11.21
CA VAL A 134 -0.75 31.82 10.69
C VAL A 134 -0.21 30.57 11.37
N SER A 135 -1.02 29.52 11.38
CA SER A 135 -0.59 28.17 11.77
C SER A 135 -1.31 27.13 10.92
N ILE A 136 -1.14 25.85 11.22
CA ILE A 136 -1.91 24.81 10.54
C ILE A 136 -3.43 24.95 10.76
N HIS A 137 -3.84 25.63 11.84
CA HIS A 137 -5.25 25.93 12.13
C HIS A 137 -5.85 26.91 11.12
N SER A 138 -5.04 27.78 10.51
CA SER A 138 -5.48 28.66 9.42
C SER A 138 -5.92 27.89 8.17
N LEU A 139 -5.59 26.59 8.08
CA LEU A 139 -6.00 25.70 6.99
C LEU A 139 -7.18 24.78 7.36
N MET A 140 -7.82 25.04 8.51
CA MET A 140 -9.03 24.35 8.96
C MET A 140 -10.24 25.26 8.70
N ARG A 141 -11.38 24.67 8.32
CA ARG A 141 -12.60 25.41 8.05
C ARG A 141 -13.42 25.50 9.33
N ASP A 142 -13.69 26.71 9.80
CA ASP A 142 -14.57 26.89 10.94
C ASP A 142 -15.98 26.37 10.63
N GLY A 143 -16.45 25.44 11.48
CA GLY A 143 -17.71 24.75 11.32
C GLY A 143 -18.91 25.65 11.54
N GLU A 144 -18.88 26.55 12.52
CA GLU A 144 -20.01 27.43 12.80
C GLU A 144 -20.27 28.38 11.62
N GLN A 145 -19.21 28.97 11.08
CA GLN A 145 -19.29 29.83 9.90
C GLN A 145 -19.79 29.08 8.66
N LEU A 146 -19.30 27.85 8.43
CA LEU A 146 -19.74 27.04 7.31
C LEU A 146 -21.21 26.60 7.48
N ALA A 147 -21.65 26.25 8.68
CA ALA A 147 -23.05 25.92 8.96
C ALA A 147 -23.96 27.13 8.69
N ALA A 148 -23.58 28.31 9.17
CA ALA A 148 -24.33 29.55 8.94
C ALA A 148 -24.46 29.87 7.44
N ALA A 149 -23.35 29.78 6.68
CA ALA A 149 -23.35 30.01 5.24
C ALA A 149 -24.22 29.01 4.48
N LEU A 150 -24.22 27.73 4.89
CA LEU A 150 -25.09 26.72 4.29
C LEU A 150 -26.57 26.92 4.66
N ARG A 151 -26.87 27.38 5.89
CA ARG A 151 -28.24 27.73 6.31
C ARG A 151 -28.79 28.91 5.51
N SER A 152 -27.97 29.93 5.23
CA SER A 152 -28.41 31.12 4.49
C SER A 152 -28.78 30.82 3.04
N LEU A 153 -28.26 29.74 2.45
CA LEU A 153 -28.68 29.29 1.12
C LEU A 153 -30.14 28.80 1.09
N GLY A 154 -30.69 28.35 2.22
CA GLY A 154 -32.08 27.88 2.34
C GLY A 154 -32.33 26.48 1.74
N GLN A 155 -33.58 26.00 1.87
CA GLN A 155 -33.97 24.67 1.36
C GLN A 155 -34.30 24.65 -0.14
N GLU A 156 -34.55 25.83 -0.73
CA GLU A 156 -35.04 25.99 -2.11
C GLU A 156 -33.94 26.31 -3.13
N VAL A 157 -32.65 26.12 -2.82
CA VAL A 157 -31.56 26.35 -3.78
C VAL A 157 -31.83 25.57 -5.07
N THR A 158 -32.14 26.32 -6.13
CA THR A 158 -32.36 25.81 -7.49
C THR A 158 -31.10 25.95 -8.32
N ASP A 159 -30.35 27.04 -8.12
CA ASP A 159 -29.06 27.25 -8.75
C ASP A 159 -27.90 26.68 -7.91
N ILE A 160 -27.29 25.61 -8.42
CA ILE A 160 -26.16 24.93 -7.79
C ILE A 160 -24.91 25.84 -7.72
N SER A 161 -24.83 26.88 -8.56
CA SER A 161 -23.72 27.84 -8.55
C SER A 161 -23.56 28.54 -7.20
N GLN A 162 -24.66 28.74 -6.45
CA GLN A 162 -24.63 29.35 -5.11
C GLN A 162 -23.88 28.49 -4.08
N PHE A 163 -23.88 27.16 -4.21
CA PHE A 163 -23.06 26.30 -3.35
C PHE A 163 -21.57 26.56 -3.53
N ARG A 164 -21.16 27.00 -4.73
CA ARG A 164 -19.77 27.31 -5.05
C ARG A 164 -19.26 28.55 -4.32
N GLU A 165 -20.14 29.50 -4.01
CA GLU A 165 -19.80 30.67 -3.21
C GLU A 165 -19.46 30.29 -1.75
N VAL A 166 -19.95 29.14 -1.29
CA VAL A 166 -19.73 28.65 0.08
C VAL A 166 -18.59 27.63 0.16
N ILE A 167 -18.45 26.79 -0.87
CA ILE A 167 -17.41 25.76 -1.00
C ILE A 167 -16.93 25.74 -2.46
N ASP A 168 -15.67 26.08 -2.74
CA ASP A 168 -15.09 26.05 -4.10
C ASP A 168 -13.86 25.13 -4.15
N PRO A 169 -14.05 23.81 -4.35
CA PRO A 169 -12.96 22.84 -4.33
C PRO A 169 -11.98 23.01 -5.50
N TYR A 170 -10.69 22.93 -5.20
CA TYR A 170 -9.65 22.72 -6.19
C TYR A 170 -8.62 21.68 -5.72
N VAL A 171 -7.94 21.05 -6.67
CA VAL A 171 -6.95 20.00 -6.42
C VAL A 171 -5.55 20.60 -6.44
N THR A 172 -4.70 20.17 -5.50
CA THR A 172 -3.27 20.51 -5.45
C THR A 172 -2.46 19.26 -5.18
N VAL A 173 -1.52 18.92 -6.07
CA VAL A 173 -0.56 17.85 -5.82
C VAL A 173 0.53 18.36 -4.88
N ALA A 174 0.76 17.67 -3.77
CA ALA A 174 1.83 18.00 -2.85
C ALA A 174 3.17 17.47 -3.41
N THR A 175 3.98 18.38 -3.92
CA THR A 175 5.34 18.11 -4.41
C THR A 175 6.37 18.33 -3.29
N LYS A 176 7.59 17.82 -3.48
CA LYS A 176 8.68 17.92 -2.51
C LYS A 176 9.04 19.37 -2.19
N ASP A 177 9.07 20.21 -3.22
CA ASP A 177 9.47 21.62 -3.13
C ASP A 177 8.27 22.56 -3.00
N GLY A 178 7.05 22.03 -3.08
CA GLY A 178 5.81 22.80 -3.01
C GLY A 178 5.59 23.41 -1.64
N ARG A 179 5.27 24.71 -1.61
CA ARG A 179 4.87 25.45 -0.41
C ARG A 179 3.48 26.04 -0.57
N CYS A 180 2.76 26.14 0.54
CA CYS A 180 1.47 26.79 0.61
C CYS A 180 1.65 28.31 0.52
N SER A 181 1.03 28.95 -0.47
CA SER A 181 1.06 30.42 -0.62
C SER A 181 0.44 31.16 0.57
N HIS A 182 -0.48 30.53 1.28
CA HIS A 182 -1.22 31.13 2.40
C HIS A 182 -0.51 31.02 3.74
N THR A 183 0.35 30.02 3.92
CA THR A 183 0.97 29.73 5.24
C THR A 183 2.47 29.52 5.21
N GLY A 184 3.09 29.43 4.03
CA GLY A 184 4.52 29.16 3.89
C GLY A 184 4.94 27.71 4.20
N PHE A 185 4.07 26.90 4.82
CA PHE A 185 4.34 25.49 5.10
C PHE A 185 4.57 24.68 3.82
N ARG A 186 5.41 23.64 3.91
CA ARG A 186 5.56 22.65 2.85
C ARG A 186 4.23 21.92 2.64
N LEU A 187 3.82 21.71 1.39
CA LEU A 187 2.57 21.03 1.07
C LEU A 187 2.53 19.59 1.62
N LEU A 188 3.67 18.90 1.61
CA LEU A 188 3.81 17.57 2.21
C LEU A 188 3.66 17.59 3.73
N ASP A 189 4.08 18.65 4.42
CA ASP A 189 3.90 18.78 5.87
C ASP A 189 2.43 19.03 6.21
N ILE A 190 1.72 19.84 5.41
CA ILE A 190 0.26 20.03 5.54
C ILE A 190 -0.45 18.69 5.36
N TRP A 191 -0.15 17.97 4.28
CA TRP A 191 -0.73 16.66 4.02
C TRP A 191 -0.45 15.68 5.17
N ARG A 192 0.79 15.64 5.67
CA ARG A 192 1.21 14.77 6.77
C ARG A 192 0.48 15.10 8.08
N TYR A 193 0.33 16.38 8.40
CA TYR A 193 -0.39 16.81 9.60
C TYR A 193 -1.83 16.28 9.58
N PHE A 194 -2.58 16.55 8.51
CA PHE A 194 -3.94 16.05 8.42
C PHE A 194 -4.01 14.52 8.38
N ARG A 195 -3.03 13.85 7.77
CA ARG A 195 -2.95 12.38 7.80
C ARG A 195 -2.83 11.82 9.22
N TYR A 196 -2.20 12.52 10.16
CA TYR A 196 -2.09 12.07 11.55
C TYR A 196 -3.41 12.09 12.33
N THR A 197 -4.46 12.72 11.80
CA THR A 197 -5.78 12.72 12.45
C THR A 197 -6.57 11.42 12.20
N TRP A 198 -6.13 10.55 11.28
CA TRP A 198 -6.84 9.31 10.92
C TRP A 198 -6.59 8.22 11.96
N ALA A 199 -7.51 7.25 12.03
CA ALA A 199 -7.41 6.16 13.00
C ALA A 199 -6.19 5.25 12.78
N ASN A 200 -5.78 5.01 11.53
CA ASN A 200 -4.66 4.12 11.22
C ASN A 200 -3.31 4.86 11.16
N GLN A 201 -2.25 4.18 11.59
CA GLN A 201 -0.87 4.70 11.54
C GLN A 201 -0.47 5.11 10.12
N TYR A 202 0.30 6.20 10.00
CA TYR A 202 0.93 6.59 8.74
C TYR A 202 2.29 5.91 8.58
N ARG A 203 2.46 5.11 7.52
CA ARG A 203 3.75 4.56 7.10
C ARG A 203 4.07 5.01 5.69
N SER A 204 5.31 5.40 5.44
CA SER A 204 5.80 5.63 4.07
C SER A 204 5.99 4.28 3.38
N THR A 205 5.33 4.08 2.25
CA THR A 205 5.53 2.89 1.41
C THR A 205 6.57 3.19 0.33
N PRO A 206 7.55 2.30 0.09
CA PRO A 206 8.46 2.45 -1.04
C PRO A 206 7.73 2.47 -2.38
N GLY A 207 8.27 3.20 -3.35
CA GLY A 207 7.73 3.32 -4.70
C GLY A 207 7.07 4.66 -4.99
N ARG A 208 6.12 4.67 -5.92
CA ARG A 208 5.41 5.88 -6.35
C ARG A 208 4.49 6.34 -5.22
N GLY A 209 4.49 7.64 -4.97
CA GLY A 209 3.62 8.29 -4.00
C GLY A 209 3.31 9.71 -4.46
N MET A 210 2.02 9.99 -4.67
CA MET A 210 1.51 11.30 -5.09
C MET A 210 0.44 11.77 -4.09
N PRO A 211 0.85 12.46 -3.01
CA PRO A 211 -0.08 13.04 -2.05
C PRO A 211 -0.80 14.22 -2.67
N ILE A 212 -2.10 14.34 -2.40
CA ILE A 212 -3.03 15.30 -3.00
C ILE A 212 -3.79 16.00 -1.87
N LEU A 213 -3.90 17.32 -1.99
CA LEU A 213 -4.75 18.16 -1.16
C LEU A 213 -5.96 18.60 -2.00
N ILE A 214 -7.16 18.50 -1.44
CA ILE A 214 -8.37 19.12 -1.97
C ILE A 214 -8.64 20.31 -1.08
N ARG A 215 -8.68 21.52 -1.65
CA ARG A 215 -8.72 22.78 -0.91
C ARG A 215 -9.94 23.59 -1.31
N ASP A 216 -10.44 24.37 -0.38
CA ASP A 216 -11.62 25.22 -0.56
C ASP A 216 -11.17 26.65 -0.87
N ARG A 217 -11.47 27.18 -2.05
CA ARG A 217 -11.15 28.56 -2.44
C ARG A 217 -12.22 29.56 -1.98
N ALA A 218 -13.39 29.10 -1.52
CA ALA A 218 -14.48 29.99 -1.14
C ALA A 218 -14.14 30.88 0.07
N VAL A 219 -13.12 30.53 0.87
CA VAL A 219 -12.68 31.32 2.01
C VAL A 219 -11.17 31.50 2.09
N SER A 220 -10.77 32.53 2.84
CA SER A 220 -9.37 32.90 3.04
C SER A 220 -8.51 31.73 3.55
N SER A 221 -7.22 31.76 3.23
CA SER A 221 -6.23 30.71 3.55
C SER A 221 -6.44 29.35 2.88
N HIS A 222 -7.53 29.22 2.12
CA HIS A 222 -7.95 28.03 1.37
C HIS A 222 -7.87 26.74 2.20
N PRO A 223 -8.79 26.51 3.15
CA PRO A 223 -8.74 25.38 4.06
C PRO A 223 -8.80 24.04 3.32
N VAL A 224 -8.33 22.97 3.98
CA VAL A 224 -8.26 21.64 3.38
C VAL A 224 -9.61 20.94 3.53
N ILE A 225 -10.28 20.67 2.41
CA ILE A 225 -11.52 19.87 2.34
C ILE A 225 -11.22 18.41 2.64
N GLY A 226 -10.10 17.92 2.11
CA GLY A 226 -9.73 16.52 2.19
C GLY A 226 -8.34 16.25 1.65
N ILE A 227 -7.85 15.05 1.94
CA ILE A 227 -6.57 14.57 1.45
C ILE A 227 -6.74 13.24 0.74
N ALA A 228 -5.95 13.06 -0.31
CA ALA A 228 -5.84 11.81 -1.04
C ALA A 228 -4.37 11.46 -1.27
N SER A 229 -4.07 10.22 -1.64
CA SER A 229 -2.74 9.84 -2.10
C SER A 229 -2.83 8.63 -3.03
N LEU A 230 -2.33 8.79 -4.25
CA LEU A 230 -2.08 7.68 -5.17
C LEU A 230 -0.70 7.08 -4.87
N GLY A 231 -0.64 5.79 -4.62
CA GLY A 231 0.59 5.05 -4.36
C GLY A 231 0.73 3.83 -5.27
N SER A 232 1.94 3.25 -5.30
CA SER A 232 2.18 1.96 -5.95
C SER A 232 1.13 0.93 -5.54
N ALA A 233 0.53 0.26 -6.52
CA ALA A 233 -0.49 -0.74 -6.24
C ALA A 233 0.11 -1.98 -5.56
N VAL A 234 -0.65 -2.59 -4.65
CA VAL A 234 -0.25 -3.86 -4.05
C VAL A 234 -0.29 -4.95 -5.13
N ILE A 235 0.83 -5.65 -5.34
CA ILE A 235 1.00 -6.57 -6.48
C ILE A 235 0.10 -7.81 -6.38
N GLN A 236 -0.15 -8.32 -5.17
CA GLN A 236 -0.82 -9.59 -4.93
C GLN A 236 -2.22 -9.39 -4.35
N ILE A 237 -3.17 -8.97 -5.20
CA ILE A 237 -4.59 -8.88 -4.84
C ILE A 237 -5.39 -9.72 -5.83
N ALA A 238 -5.65 -10.98 -5.47
CA ALA A 238 -6.30 -11.96 -6.34
C ALA A 238 -7.67 -11.49 -6.83
N GLU A 239 -8.47 -10.86 -5.96
CA GLU A 239 -9.81 -10.39 -6.28
C GLU A 239 -9.78 -9.24 -7.31
N ARG A 240 -8.81 -8.32 -7.21
CA ARG A 240 -8.58 -7.29 -8.24
C ARG A 240 -8.14 -7.94 -9.53
N ASP A 241 -7.20 -8.87 -9.43
CA ASP A 241 -6.58 -9.46 -10.61
C ASP A 241 -7.57 -10.30 -11.42
N ALA A 242 -8.43 -11.05 -10.75
CA ALA A 242 -9.55 -11.74 -11.38
C ALA A 242 -10.52 -10.75 -12.05
N TRP A 243 -10.83 -9.62 -11.39
CA TRP A 243 -11.73 -8.61 -11.96
C TRP A 243 -11.16 -7.87 -13.17
N ILE A 244 -9.86 -7.56 -13.18
CA ILE A 244 -9.17 -6.97 -14.34
C ILE A 244 -9.16 -7.97 -15.51
N GLY A 245 -9.22 -9.27 -15.23
CA GLY A 245 -9.11 -10.32 -16.25
C GLY A 245 -7.67 -10.72 -16.55
N TRP A 246 -6.70 -10.30 -15.75
CA TRP A 246 -5.28 -10.64 -15.93
C TRP A 246 -4.76 -11.73 -14.97
N HIS A 247 -5.67 -12.45 -14.31
CA HIS A 247 -5.29 -13.53 -13.41
C HIS A 247 -4.63 -14.67 -14.22
N PRO A 248 -3.38 -15.10 -13.90
CA PRO A 248 -2.64 -16.01 -14.78
C PRO A 248 -3.35 -17.32 -15.10
N GLU A 249 -4.05 -17.90 -14.13
CA GLU A 249 -4.79 -19.16 -14.36
C GLU A 249 -6.01 -18.99 -15.25
N GLN A 250 -6.64 -17.81 -15.23
CA GLN A 250 -7.81 -17.53 -16.06
C GLN A 250 -7.37 -17.24 -17.48
N LEU A 251 -6.41 -16.32 -17.67
CA LEU A 251 -5.84 -16.01 -18.98
C LEU A 251 -5.25 -17.24 -19.68
N LEU A 252 -4.57 -18.11 -18.93
CA LEU A 252 -4.05 -19.36 -19.49
C LEU A 252 -5.17 -20.23 -20.05
N LYS A 253 -6.33 -20.30 -19.37
CA LYS A 253 -7.50 -21.03 -19.87
C LYS A 253 -8.08 -20.35 -21.10
N ASP A 254 -8.23 -19.02 -21.06
CA ASP A 254 -8.80 -18.23 -22.14
C ASP A 254 -7.96 -18.38 -23.43
N PHE A 255 -6.63 -18.21 -23.32
CA PHE A 255 -5.70 -18.39 -24.45
C PHE A 255 -5.63 -19.85 -24.95
N ALA A 256 -5.82 -20.83 -24.06
CA ALA A 256 -5.89 -22.23 -24.47
C ALA A 256 -7.21 -22.57 -25.16
N SER A 257 -8.32 -21.92 -24.80
CA SER A 257 -9.63 -22.13 -25.42
C SER A 257 -9.74 -21.46 -26.80
N GLU A 258 -9.14 -20.28 -26.96
CA GLU A 258 -9.20 -19.50 -28.19
C GLU A 258 -7.80 -18.97 -28.55
N PRO A 259 -6.89 -19.84 -29.00
CA PRO A 259 -5.56 -19.42 -29.41
C PRO A 259 -5.61 -18.71 -30.76
N THR A 260 -5.00 -17.53 -30.86
CA THR A 260 -4.94 -16.71 -32.07
C THR A 260 -3.50 -16.38 -32.45
N ASP A 261 -3.30 -15.99 -33.72
CA ASP A 261 -2.00 -15.52 -34.21
C ASP A 261 -1.54 -14.28 -33.44
N GLU A 262 -2.47 -13.41 -33.03
CA GLU A 262 -2.20 -12.22 -32.23
C GLU A 262 -1.66 -12.56 -30.83
N ILE A 263 -2.15 -13.64 -30.20
CA ILE A 263 -1.61 -14.11 -28.92
C ILE A 263 -0.19 -14.65 -29.12
N ALA A 264 0.05 -15.40 -30.19
CA ALA A 264 1.37 -15.91 -30.52
C ALA A 264 2.36 -14.76 -30.81
N ASP A 265 1.92 -13.73 -31.51
CA ASP A 265 2.72 -12.53 -31.81
C ASP A 265 3.02 -11.75 -30.53
N TRP A 266 2.02 -11.56 -29.67
CA TRP A 266 2.21 -10.99 -28.34
C TRP A 266 3.21 -11.78 -27.49
N ILE A 267 3.20 -13.12 -27.53
CA ILE A 267 4.20 -13.97 -26.84
C ILE A 267 5.61 -13.67 -27.39
N LYS A 268 5.75 -13.64 -28.72
CA LYS A 268 7.02 -13.38 -29.41
C LYS A 268 7.59 -12.01 -29.01
N ASP A 269 6.78 -10.96 -29.07
CA ASP A 269 7.17 -9.60 -28.73
C ASP A 269 7.53 -9.46 -27.25
N ARG A 270 6.79 -10.13 -26.36
CA ARG A 270 7.10 -10.15 -24.94
C ARG A 270 8.44 -10.81 -24.67
N LEU A 271 8.73 -11.95 -25.29
CA LEU A 271 10.02 -12.62 -25.15
C LEU A 271 11.17 -11.73 -25.64
N ALA A 272 11.03 -11.11 -26.83
CA ALA A 272 12.05 -10.24 -27.41
C ALA A 272 12.30 -8.98 -26.56
N THR A 273 11.23 -8.31 -26.12
CA THR A 273 11.32 -7.13 -25.24
C THR A 273 12.05 -7.47 -23.94
N ARG A 274 11.89 -8.67 -23.40
CA ARG A 274 12.60 -9.09 -22.17
C ARG A 274 14.06 -9.35 -22.37
N LEU A 275 14.45 -9.89 -23.52
CA LEU A 275 15.86 -10.08 -23.82
C LEU A 275 16.57 -8.71 -23.91
N ASP A 276 15.94 -7.72 -24.57
CA ASP A 276 16.47 -6.34 -24.71
C ASP A 276 16.63 -5.59 -23.37
N GLU A 277 15.88 -6.01 -22.36
CA GLU A 277 15.91 -5.43 -21.01
C GLU A 277 16.92 -6.10 -20.07
N ILE A 278 17.72 -7.04 -20.56
CA ILE A 278 18.79 -7.68 -19.80
C ILE A 278 20.12 -7.14 -20.32
N TYR A 279 20.97 -6.63 -19.43
CA TYR A 279 22.36 -6.35 -19.77
C TYR A 279 23.09 -7.67 -20.02
N LEU A 280 23.65 -7.87 -21.22
CA LEU A 280 24.26 -9.14 -21.64
C LEU A 280 25.78 -9.08 -21.77
N THR A 281 26.39 -7.89 -21.81
CA THR A 281 27.80 -7.73 -22.22
C THR A 281 28.78 -8.51 -21.35
N ASP A 282 28.64 -8.48 -20.02
CA ASP A 282 29.49 -9.27 -19.12
C ASP A 282 29.16 -10.77 -19.20
N LEU A 283 27.89 -11.14 -19.37
CA LEU A 283 27.51 -12.54 -19.55
C LEU A 283 28.06 -13.14 -20.86
N ILE A 284 28.18 -12.33 -21.91
CA ILE A 284 28.83 -12.72 -23.17
C ILE A 284 30.33 -12.90 -22.96
N ALA A 285 30.98 -11.95 -22.30
CA ALA A 285 32.42 -12.02 -22.01
C ALA A 285 32.78 -13.27 -21.19
N ASP A 286 31.91 -13.67 -20.26
CA ASP A 286 32.09 -14.82 -19.40
C ASP A 286 31.63 -16.15 -20.03
N GLY A 287 31.16 -16.13 -21.29
CA GLY A 287 30.70 -17.33 -22.00
C GLY A 287 29.37 -17.92 -21.48
N LEU A 288 28.60 -17.14 -20.71
CA LEU A 288 27.28 -17.53 -20.19
C LEU A 288 26.15 -17.26 -21.19
N TYR A 289 26.39 -16.44 -22.22
CA TYR A 289 25.42 -16.15 -23.28
C TYR A 289 26.09 -15.84 -24.62
N TRP A 290 25.42 -16.17 -25.72
CA TRP A 290 25.76 -15.73 -27.08
C TRP A 290 24.49 -15.69 -27.95
N PRO A 291 24.45 -14.90 -29.05
CA PRO A 291 23.23 -14.69 -29.82
C PRO A 291 22.53 -15.97 -30.32
N ASP A 292 23.30 -16.98 -30.73
CA ASP A 292 22.73 -18.25 -31.20
C ASP A 292 21.98 -19.03 -30.11
N LEU A 293 22.36 -18.86 -28.84
CA LEU A 293 21.66 -19.48 -27.70
C LEU A 293 20.20 -19.02 -27.60
N TRP A 294 19.88 -17.81 -28.09
CA TRP A 294 18.49 -17.37 -28.18
C TRP A 294 17.71 -18.25 -29.15
N ASN A 295 18.25 -18.51 -30.34
CA ASN A 295 17.57 -19.27 -31.38
C ASN A 295 17.55 -20.77 -31.09
N HIS A 296 18.57 -21.26 -30.38
CA HIS A 296 18.71 -22.66 -30.02
C HIS A 296 19.03 -22.82 -28.53
N PRO A 297 18.07 -22.58 -27.63
CA PRO A 297 18.29 -22.75 -26.19
C PRO A 297 18.58 -24.21 -25.86
N LYS A 298 19.63 -24.44 -25.05
CA LYS A 298 20.04 -25.78 -24.62
C LYS A 298 20.01 -25.88 -23.09
N SER A 299 19.69 -27.07 -22.58
CA SER A 299 19.49 -27.30 -21.14
C SER A 299 20.76 -27.04 -20.32
N SER A 300 21.93 -27.47 -20.79
CA SER A 300 23.22 -27.27 -20.10
C SER A 300 23.55 -25.80 -19.87
N GLU A 301 23.28 -24.95 -20.85
CA GLU A 301 23.53 -23.51 -20.80
C GLU A 301 22.53 -22.80 -19.87
N ILE A 302 21.27 -23.27 -19.84
CA ILE A 302 20.27 -22.79 -18.88
C ILE A 302 20.68 -23.17 -17.45
N GLU A 303 21.16 -24.40 -17.23
CA GLU A 303 21.65 -24.87 -15.93
C GLU A 303 22.86 -24.03 -15.47
N ALA A 304 23.81 -23.74 -16.35
CA ALA A 304 24.95 -22.87 -16.05
C ALA A 304 24.52 -21.46 -15.58
N LEU A 305 23.50 -20.87 -16.20
CA LEU A 305 22.92 -19.60 -15.76
C LEU A 305 22.23 -19.71 -14.38
N GLU A 306 21.55 -20.83 -14.10
CA GLU A 306 20.92 -21.08 -12.80
C GLU A 306 21.96 -21.25 -11.68
N GLU A 307 23.07 -21.94 -11.97
CA GLU A 307 24.21 -22.10 -11.06
C GLU A 307 24.88 -20.76 -10.76
N GLU A 308 25.17 -19.96 -11.80
CA GLU A 308 25.74 -18.61 -11.64
C GLU A 308 24.82 -17.70 -10.83
N ALA A 309 23.50 -17.79 -11.08
CA ALA A 309 22.52 -17.04 -10.32
C ALA A 309 22.54 -17.41 -8.82
N SER A 310 22.69 -18.70 -8.50
CA SER A 310 22.80 -19.20 -7.13
C SER A 310 24.09 -18.75 -6.47
N TYR A 311 25.22 -18.84 -7.18
CA TYR A 311 26.54 -18.42 -6.71
C TYR A 311 26.56 -16.93 -6.35
N CYS A 312 26.16 -16.06 -7.29
CA CYS A 312 26.09 -14.61 -7.06
C CYS A 312 25.15 -14.27 -5.90
N LYS A 313 24.01 -14.96 -5.77
CA LYS A 313 23.07 -14.75 -4.65
C LYS A 313 23.72 -15.03 -3.29
N GLN A 314 24.52 -16.10 -3.20
CA GLN A 314 25.24 -16.43 -1.97
C GLN A 314 26.31 -15.39 -1.64
N ASN A 315 27.06 -14.91 -2.64
CA ASN A 315 28.04 -13.85 -2.45
C ASN A 315 27.38 -12.55 -1.98
N HIS A 316 26.26 -12.14 -2.59
CA HIS A 316 25.48 -10.98 -2.13
C HIS A 316 25.10 -11.10 -0.65
N TYR A 317 24.58 -12.25 -0.21
CA TYR A 317 24.21 -12.41 1.21
C TYR A 317 25.40 -12.36 2.17
N ARG A 318 26.59 -12.78 1.72
CA ARG A 318 27.81 -12.81 2.54
C ARG A 318 28.52 -11.45 2.57
N LEU A 319 28.59 -10.76 1.44
CA LEU A 319 29.52 -9.64 1.22
C LEU A 319 28.84 -8.29 1.02
N ALA A 320 27.53 -8.24 0.74
CA ALA A 320 26.89 -7.00 0.31
C ALA A 320 26.93 -5.89 1.35
N SER A 321 27.28 -4.70 0.88
CA SER A 321 27.22 -3.46 1.65
C SER A 321 26.04 -2.60 1.20
N ARG A 322 25.33 -1.98 2.16
CA ARG A 322 24.23 -1.05 1.84
C ARG A 322 24.68 0.15 1.02
N VAL A 323 25.95 0.55 1.13
CA VAL A 323 26.51 1.73 0.44
C VAL A 323 26.47 1.55 -1.08
N GLU A 324 26.65 0.33 -1.57
CA GLU A 324 26.67 0.01 -3.01
C GLU A 324 25.30 0.18 -3.69
N PHE A 325 24.22 0.17 -2.89
CA PHE A 325 22.83 0.21 -3.36
C PHE A 325 22.15 1.57 -3.12
N GLY A 326 22.93 2.64 -3.04
CA GLY A 326 22.41 4.03 -3.00
C GLY A 326 21.65 4.43 -4.27
N PRO A 327 21.04 5.63 -4.30
CA PRO A 327 20.42 6.17 -5.51
C PRO A 327 21.42 6.24 -6.67
N VAL A 328 20.97 5.87 -7.87
CA VAL A 328 21.76 5.96 -9.11
C VAL A 328 21.31 7.20 -9.87
N ASP A 329 22.25 7.98 -10.41
CA ASP A 329 21.92 9.06 -11.32
C ASP A 329 21.41 8.47 -12.63
N ALA A 330 20.16 8.76 -12.98
CA ALA A 330 19.54 8.26 -14.20
C ALA A 330 20.23 8.76 -15.48
N SER A 331 21.05 9.81 -15.40
CA SER A 331 21.81 10.38 -16.51
C SER A 331 23.21 9.76 -16.69
N ASP A 332 23.65 8.92 -15.76
CA ASP A 332 24.96 8.24 -15.79
C ASP A 332 24.78 6.78 -16.27
N PRO A 333 25.11 6.45 -17.54
CA PRO A 333 24.97 5.10 -18.05
C PRO A 333 25.92 4.10 -17.38
N ASP A 334 27.14 4.53 -17.03
CA ASP A 334 28.17 3.68 -16.44
C ASP A 334 27.77 3.24 -15.03
N ALA A 335 27.06 4.10 -14.30
CA ALA A 335 26.52 3.75 -12.99
C ALA A 335 25.47 2.62 -13.07
N TRP A 336 24.65 2.57 -14.12
CA TRP A 336 23.70 1.46 -14.32
C TRP A 336 24.39 0.17 -14.70
N VAL A 337 25.41 0.22 -15.57
CA VAL A 337 26.24 -0.94 -15.91
C VAL A 337 26.91 -1.51 -14.67
N LYS A 338 27.56 -0.64 -13.86
CA LYS A 338 28.17 -1.03 -12.60
C LYS A 338 27.15 -1.65 -11.65
N ARG A 339 25.94 -1.08 -11.57
CA ARG A 339 24.86 -1.62 -10.74
C ARG A 339 24.41 -3.01 -11.23
N ALA A 340 24.30 -3.20 -12.55
CA ALA A 340 23.92 -4.47 -13.17
C ALA A 340 24.92 -5.60 -12.90
N GLN A 341 26.20 -5.26 -12.77
CA GLN A 341 27.30 -6.18 -12.50
C GLN A 341 27.45 -6.56 -11.02
N THR A 342 26.72 -5.93 -10.09
CA THR A 342 26.74 -6.35 -8.68
C THR A 342 26.14 -7.74 -8.51
N ASP A 343 26.60 -8.50 -7.51
CA ASP A 343 26.12 -9.87 -7.23
C ASP A 343 24.59 -10.00 -7.20
N LEU A 344 23.89 -9.01 -6.62
CA LEU A 344 22.42 -8.98 -6.59
C LEU A 344 21.81 -8.95 -7.99
N PHE A 345 22.26 -8.02 -8.83
CA PHE A 345 21.66 -7.80 -10.14
C PHE A 345 22.18 -8.78 -11.18
N ARG A 346 23.43 -9.24 -11.09
CA ARG A 346 23.93 -10.36 -11.88
C ARG A 346 23.15 -11.64 -11.58
N SER A 347 22.94 -11.97 -10.29
CA SER A 347 22.07 -13.09 -9.90
C SER A 347 20.66 -13.00 -10.51
N ARG A 348 20.06 -11.81 -10.44
CA ARG A 348 18.74 -11.55 -11.05
C ARG A 348 18.76 -11.70 -12.57
N ARG A 349 19.74 -11.12 -13.26
CA ARG A 349 19.89 -11.20 -14.73
C ARG A 349 20.05 -12.64 -15.18
N CYS A 350 20.96 -13.41 -14.57
CA CYS A 350 21.14 -14.83 -14.90
C CYS A 350 19.86 -15.64 -14.65
N SER A 351 19.19 -15.43 -13.51
CA SER A 351 17.92 -16.11 -13.21
C SER A 351 16.77 -15.72 -14.15
N GLU A 352 16.70 -14.44 -14.58
CA GLU A 352 15.70 -13.98 -15.54
C GLU A 352 16.01 -14.52 -16.95
N LEU A 353 17.27 -14.52 -17.38
CA LEU A 353 17.70 -15.04 -18.68
C LEU A 353 17.47 -16.56 -18.79
N ALA A 354 17.81 -17.35 -17.76
CA ALA A 354 17.56 -18.79 -17.72
C ALA A 354 16.06 -19.11 -17.91
N LYS A 355 15.19 -18.40 -17.17
CA LYS A 355 13.73 -18.54 -17.30
C LYS A 355 13.24 -18.12 -18.68
N LEU A 356 13.82 -17.07 -19.26
CA LEU A 356 13.45 -16.57 -20.58
C LEU A 356 13.84 -17.56 -21.69
N LEU A 357 15.05 -18.10 -21.65
CA LEU A 357 15.53 -19.13 -22.59
C LEU A 357 14.69 -20.40 -22.51
N LYS A 358 14.34 -20.83 -21.29
CA LYS A 358 13.43 -21.96 -21.06
C LYS A 358 12.04 -21.71 -21.63
N ALA A 359 11.47 -20.54 -21.37
CA ALA A 359 10.17 -20.16 -21.91
C ALA A 359 10.19 -20.07 -23.44
N ARG A 360 11.28 -19.54 -24.02
CA ARG A 360 11.46 -19.52 -25.47
C ARG A 360 11.52 -20.93 -26.04
N ALA A 361 12.30 -21.84 -25.46
CA ALA A 361 12.38 -23.23 -25.91
C ALA A 361 11.00 -23.91 -25.89
N ASP A 362 10.24 -23.72 -24.81
CA ASP A 362 8.92 -24.32 -24.62
C ASP A 362 7.84 -23.74 -25.55
N LEU A 363 8.02 -22.50 -26.04
CA LEU A 363 7.05 -21.78 -26.87
C LEU A 363 7.50 -21.60 -28.32
N MET A 364 8.73 -22.00 -28.68
CA MET A 364 9.36 -21.70 -29.98
C MET A 364 8.48 -22.12 -31.17
N ALA A 365 7.82 -23.28 -31.06
CA ALA A 365 6.99 -23.83 -32.13
C ALA A 365 5.81 -22.92 -32.50
N CYS A 366 5.28 -22.11 -31.58
CA CYS A 366 4.17 -21.21 -31.87
C CYS A 366 4.59 -19.82 -32.33
N ILE A 367 5.88 -19.47 -32.26
CA ILE A 367 6.40 -18.14 -32.61
C ILE A 367 7.32 -18.14 -33.83
N GLU A 368 7.88 -19.29 -34.21
CA GLU A 368 8.78 -19.46 -35.36
C GLU A 368 8.20 -20.43 -36.42
N PRO A 369 8.41 -20.20 -37.72
CA PRO A 369 9.05 -19.00 -38.30
C PRO A 369 8.14 -17.77 -38.23
N GLU A 370 6.84 -17.98 -38.10
CA GLU A 370 5.83 -16.94 -37.89
C GLU A 370 4.91 -17.33 -36.73
N PRO A 371 4.37 -16.34 -36.00
CA PRO A 371 3.35 -16.58 -34.97
C PRO A 371 2.14 -17.34 -35.51
N SER A 372 1.68 -18.36 -34.79
CA SER A 372 0.52 -19.16 -35.20
C SER A 372 -0.32 -19.63 -34.00
N GLY A 373 -1.62 -19.32 -34.03
CA GLY A 373 -2.61 -19.76 -33.06
C GLY A 373 -2.83 -21.28 -33.06
N ASP A 374 -2.79 -21.92 -34.24
CA ASP A 374 -2.91 -23.38 -34.33
C ASP A 374 -1.72 -24.09 -33.66
N ARG A 375 -0.50 -23.60 -33.86
CA ARG A 375 0.68 -24.14 -33.17
C ARG A 375 0.69 -23.78 -31.70
N LEU A 376 0.16 -22.62 -31.32
CA LEU A 376 -0.03 -22.26 -29.92
C LEU A 376 -0.94 -23.27 -29.23
N ARG A 377 -2.02 -23.73 -29.88
CA ARG A 377 -2.88 -24.80 -29.36
C ARG A 377 -2.08 -26.05 -29.00
N GLU A 378 -1.26 -26.55 -29.94
CA GLU A 378 -0.42 -27.74 -29.74
C GLU A 378 0.61 -27.57 -28.61
N VAL A 379 1.20 -26.37 -28.50
CA VAL A 379 2.15 -26.04 -27.42
C VAL A 379 1.45 -26.02 -26.07
N LEU A 380 0.24 -25.46 -26.01
CA LEU A 380 -0.55 -25.36 -24.79
C LEU A 380 -1.17 -26.69 -24.36
N ASP A 381 -1.19 -27.74 -25.18
CA ASP A 381 -1.53 -29.09 -24.72
C ASP A 381 -0.45 -29.68 -23.79
N ARG A 382 0.78 -29.15 -23.85
CA ARG A 382 1.92 -29.63 -23.07
C ARG A 382 2.03 -28.88 -21.72
N PRO A 383 2.33 -29.58 -20.60
CA PRO A 383 2.57 -28.91 -19.31
C PRO A 383 3.71 -27.88 -19.33
N ALA A 384 4.70 -28.08 -20.20
CA ALA A 384 5.81 -27.14 -20.38
C ALA A 384 5.34 -25.81 -21.00
N GLY A 385 4.62 -25.86 -22.13
CA GLY A 385 4.03 -24.68 -22.77
C GLY A 385 3.08 -23.91 -21.86
N LYS A 386 2.21 -24.61 -21.10
CA LYS A 386 1.34 -23.97 -20.09
C LYS A 386 2.13 -23.22 -19.02
N ARG A 387 3.21 -23.80 -18.51
CA ARG A 387 4.07 -23.16 -17.50
C ARG A 387 4.80 -21.95 -18.07
N ALA A 388 5.33 -22.05 -19.29
CA ALA A 388 6.02 -20.97 -19.98
C ALA A 388 5.08 -19.78 -20.24
N LEU A 389 3.89 -20.03 -20.78
CA LEU A 389 2.88 -18.97 -20.98
C LEU A 389 2.47 -18.31 -19.65
N ALA A 390 2.25 -19.11 -18.60
CA ALA A 390 1.94 -18.56 -17.28
C ALA A 390 3.06 -17.67 -16.72
N GLN A 391 4.34 -17.95 -17.04
CA GLN A 391 5.46 -17.07 -16.69
C GLN A 391 5.41 -15.76 -17.48
N ILE A 392 5.12 -15.80 -18.78
CA ILE A 392 4.96 -14.59 -19.61
C ILE A 392 3.83 -13.72 -19.10
N ILE A 393 2.66 -14.29 -18.79
CA ILE A 393 1.51 -13.55 -18.25
C ILE A 393 1.86 -12.86 -16.92
N ARG A 394 2.47 -13.60 -15.97
CA ARG A 394 2.91 -13.01 -14.69
C ARG A 394 3.87 -11.85 -14.89
N ARG A 395 4.73 -11.93 -15.90
CA ARG A 395 5.74 -10.92 -16.20
C ARG A 395 5.12 -9.70 -16.90
N ALA A 396 4.21 -9.89 -17.85
CA ALA A 396 3.42 -8.80 -18.45
C ALA A 396 2.68 -7.98 -17.39
N LYS A 397 1.99 -8.65 -16.45
CA LYS A 397 1.38 -8.00 -15.28
C LYS A 397 2.39 -7.16 -14.49
N SER A 398 3.60 -7.66 -14.28
CA SER A 398 4.63 -6.98 -13.49
C SER A 398 5.11 -5.66 -14.11
N ASP A 399 4.96 -5.45 -15.43
CA ASP A 399 5.38 -4.20 -16.08
C ASP A 399 4.47 -3.03 -15.77
N THR A 400 3.17 -3.31 -15.66
CA THR A 400 2.13 -2.30 -15.58
C THR A 400 1.63 -2.11 -14.14
N VAL A 401 1.70 -3.16 -13.30
CA VAL A 401 1.24 -3.13 -11.90
C VAL A 401 1.86 -1.99 -11.06
N GLY A 402 3.13 -1.66 -11.34
CA GLY A 402 3.88 -0.65 -10.59
C GLY A 402 3.79 0.76 -11.15
N THR A 403 3.17 0.94 -12.32
CA THR A 403 3.37 2.13 -13.15
C THR A 403 2.07 2.70 -13.72
N GLU A 404 1.19 1.86 -14.24
CA GLU A 404 -0.04 2.20 -14.95
C GLU A 404 -1.28 2.11 -14.06
N ILE A 405 -1.20 1.32 -13.00
CA ILE A 405 -2.24 1.25 -11.97
C ILE A 405 -1.73 1.79 -10.64
N ALA A 406 -2.63 2.38 -9.85
CA ALA A 406 -2.29 2.91 -8.54
C ALA A 406 -3.35 2.51 -7.50
N ASP A 407 -2.93 2.43 -6.24
CA ASP A 407 -3.87 2.37 -5.13
C ASP A 407 -4.09 3.78 -4.56
N LEU A 408 -5.34 4.14 -4.33
CA LEU A 408 -5.73 5.25 -3.50
C LEU A 408 -5.51 4.86 -2.03
N THR A 409 -4.25 5.04 -1.60
CA THR A 409 -3.70 4.65 -0.30
C THR A 409 -4.22 5.50 0.87
N VAL A 410 -4.61 6.74 0.59
CA VAL A 410 -5.28 7.65 1.52
C VAL A 410 -6.39 8.34 0.74
N CYS A 411 -7.56 8.45 1.35
CA CYS A 411 -8.67 9.21 0.81
C CYS A 411 -9.66 9.51 1.93
N GLY A 412 -9.92 10.79 2.19
CA GLY A 412 -10.92 11.19 3.16
C GLY A 412 -11.05 12.71 3.26
N ALA A 413 -12.21 13.15 3.72
CA ALA A 413 -12.43 14.56 4.05
C ALA A 413 -11.88 14.87 5.44
N ILE A 414 -11.38 16.10 5.58
CA ILE A 414 -10.99 16.68 6.86
C ILE A 414 -12.26 17.26 7.51
N ALA A 415 -12.31 17.27 8.84
CA ALA A 415 -13.36 17.99 9.54
C ALA A 415 -13.33 19.49 9.18
N PRO A 416 -14.50 20.14 9.03
CA PRO A 416 -15.85 19.59 9.21
C PRO A 416 -16.48 18.98 7.94
N TYR A 417 -15.79 18.99 6.80
CA TYR A 417 -16.34 18.53 5.52
C TYR A 417 -16.72 17.03 5.49
N ASN A 418 -16.22 16.23 6.44
CA ASN A 418 -16.65 14.84 6.61
C ASN A 418 -18.17 14.74 6.91
N GLU A 419 -18.75 15.69 7.64
CA GLU A 419 -20.20 15.73 7.93
C GLU A 419 -21.04 15.95 6.66
N LEU A 420 -20.46 16.63 5.66
CA LEU A 420 -21.06 16.90 4.35
C LEU A 420 -20.82 15.78 3.34
N ILE A 421 -20.23 14.65 3.75
CA ILE A 421 -19.79 13.58 2.84
C ILE A 421 -18.71 14.07 1.85
N GLY A 422 -17.83 14.98 2.29
CA GLY A 422 -16.69 15.43 1.48
C GLY A 422 -15.75 14.28 1.07
N GLY A 423 -15.74 13.15 1.80
CA GLY A 423 -14.94 11.98 1.43
C GLY A 423 -15.32 11.38 0.08
N LYS A 424 -16.56 11.58 -0.40
CA LYS A 424 -16.98 11.20 -1.76
C LYS A 424 -16.44 12.17 -2.81
N LEU A 425 -16.46 13.47 -2.53
CA LEU A 425 -15.85 14.49 -3.39
C LEU A 425 -14.36 14.18 -3.58
N VAL A 426 -13.64 13.95 -2.48
CA VAL A 426 -12.21 13.60 -2.51
C VAL A 426 -11.95 12.36 -3.37
N ALA A 427 -12.74 11.30 -3.22
CA ALA A 427 -12.61 10.09 -4.02
C ALA A 427 -12.87 10.36 -5.52
N MET A 428 -13.95 11.06 -5.88
CA MET A 428 -14.23 11.38 -7.28
C MET A 428 -13.15 12.26 -7.91
N LEU A 429 -12.67 13.28 -7.20
CA LEU A 429 -11.59 14.15 -7.68
C LEU A 429 -10.28 13.38 -7.85
N SER A 430 -10.04 12.33 -7.06
CA SER A 430 -8.84 11.48 -7.14
C SER A 430 -8.76 10.65 -8.43
N VAL A 431 -9.85 10.53 -9.18
CA VAL A 431 -9.93 9.83 -10.48
C VAL A 431 -10.30 10.78 -11.63
N SER A 432 -10.11 12.08 -11.42
CA SER A 432 -10.39 13.13 -12.43
C SER A 432 -9.33 13.21 -13.53
N PRO A 433 -9.66 13.72 -14.72
CA PRO A 433 -8.70 14.06 -15.77
C PRO A 433 -7.49 14.84 -15.26
N SER A 434 -7.70 15.85 -14.40
CA SER A 434 -6.65 16.65 -13.77
C SER A 434 -5.68 15.81 -12.94
N VAL A 435 -6.17 14.82 -12.19
CA VAL A 435 -5.32 13.92 -11.40
C VAL A 435 -4.59 12.92 -12.29
N VAL A 436 -5.22 12.41 -13.35
CA VAL A 436 -4.56 11.53 -14.33
C VAL A 436 -3.41 12.26 -15.02
N ARG A 437 -3.63 13.50 -15.49
CA ARG A 437 -2.58 14.36 -16.06
C ARG A 437 -1.46 14.61 -15.07
N ALA A 438 -1.80 14.92 -13.82
CA ALA A 438 -0.79 15.18 -12.79
C ALA A 438 0.05 13.93 -12.45
N TYR A 439 -0.57 12.75 -12.46
CA TYR A 439 0.15 11.48 -12.29
C TYR A 439 1.13 11.25 -13.45
N LYS A 440 0.69 11.41 -14.70
CA LYS A 440 1.55 11.28 -15.89
C LYS A 440 2.70 12.29 -15.86
N ALA A 441 2.42 13.56 -15.60
CA ALA A 441 3.44 14.61 -15.52
C ALA A 441 4.50 14.33 -14.46
N ARG A 442 4.10 13.73 -13.32
CA ARG A 442 5.02 13.40 -12.21
C ARG A 442 5.94 12.23 -12.53
N TYR A 443 5.49 11.24 -13.30
CA TYR A 443 6.19 9.96 -13.46
C TYR A 443 6.69 9.64 -14.86
N LYS A 444 6.35 10.43 -15.89
CA LYS A 444 6.76 10.18 -17.29
C LYS A 444 8.28 10.04 -17.47
N ASP A 445 9.06 10.77 -16.66
CA ASP A 445 10.52 10.79 -16.73
C ASP A 445 11.19 9.96 -15.63
N HIS A 446 10.44 9.09 -14.95
CA HIS A 446 10.98 8.29 -13.85
C HIS A 446 11.57 6.98 -14.37
N ALA A 447 12.89 6.83 -14.27
CA ALA A 447 13.57 5.56 -14.51
C ALA A 447 13.32 4.60 -13.33
N GLY A 448 12.89 3.37 -13.62
CA GLY A 448 12.65 2.37 -12.58
C GLY A 448 13.96 1.72 -12.13
N ASP A 449 14.33 1.87 -10.85
CA ASP A 449 15.64 1.41 -10.33
C ASP A 449 15.93 -0.06 -10.63
N ILE A 450 14.98 -0.97 -10.37
CA ILE A 450 15.18 -2.41 -10.56
C ILE A 450 15.32 -2.74 -12.04
N ALA A 451 14.39 -2.26 -12.88
CA ALA A 451 14.41 -2.54 -14.31
C ALA A 451 15.68 -1.97 -14.96
N SER A 452 16.09 -0.77 -14.55
CA SER A 452 17.30 -0.12 -15.06
C SER A 452 18.58 -0.85 -14.63
N SER A 453 18.60 -1.36 -13.40
CA SER A 453 19.71 -2.18 -12.89
C SER A 453 19.80 -3.55 -13.56
N ILE A 454 18.69 -4.12 -14.05
CA ILE A 454 18.71 -5.36 -14.84
C ILE A 454 19.17 -5.08 -16.28
N ALA A 455 18.74 -3.95 -16.85
CA ALA A 455 19.07 -3.57 -18.23
C ALA A 455 20.47 -2.94 -18.39
N GLY A 456 21.11 -2.52 -17.29
CA GLY A 456 22.36 -1.77 -17.35
C GLY A 456 22.21 -0.38 -17.98
N ARG A 457 20.98 0.13 -18.09
CA ARG A 457 20.62 1.42 -18.70
C ARG A 457 19.30 1.91 -18.12
N PRO A 458 18.98 3.21 -18.16
CA PRO A 458 17.71 3.71 -17.64
C PRO A 458 16.50 3.14 -18.41
N ILE A 459 15.61 2.43 -17.71
CA ILE A 459 14.33 1.93 -18.22
C ILE A 459 13.19 2.82 -17.72
N ARG A 460 12.56 3.53 -18.65
CA ARG A 460 11.42 4.42 -18.41
C ARG A 460 10.15 3.74 -18.92
N ARG A 461 9.33 3.26 -18.00
CA ARG A 461 8.03 2.67 -18.33
C ARG A 461 7.00 3.76 -18.57
N LYS A 462 5.97 3.44 -19.37
CA LYS A 462 4.76 4.26 -19.49
C LYS A 462 4.19 4.54 -18.08
N SER A 463 3.48 5.66 -17.93
CA SER A 463 2.85 6.07 -16.68
C SER A 463 1.45 6.63 -16.91
N ASN A 464 0.66 5.98 -17.77
CA ASN A 464 -0.73 6.34 -17.99
C ASN A 464 -1.56 5.75 -16.82
N LEU A 465 -2.20 6.59 -16.02
CA LEU A 465 -3.02 6.07 -14.92
C LEU A 465 -4.32 5.51 -15.50
N VAL A 466 -4.47 4.19 -15.58
CA VAL A 466 -5.64 3.54 -16.23
C VAL A 466 -6.59 2.85 -15.24
N PHE A 467 -6.11 2.54 -14.04
CA PHE A 467 -6.94 1.96 -12.98
C PHE A 467 -6.52 2.47 -11.60
N VAL A 468 -7.53 2.72 -10.76
CA VAL A 468 -7.34 3.09 -9.35
C VAL A 468 -8.02 2.08 -8.46
N GLY A 469 -7.23 1.34 -7.68
CA GLY A 469 -7.68 0.45 -6.61
C GLY A 469 -7.77 1.17 -5.28
N THR A 470 -8.50 0.61 -4.31
CA THR A 470 -8.41 1.05 -2.91
C THR A 470 -8.96 -0.03 -1.97
N THR A 471 -8.52 0.00 -0.72
CA THR A 471 -9.08 -0.84 0.34
C THR A 471 -9.75 0.05 1.39
N SER A 472 -10.94 -0.33 1.85
CA SER A 472 -11.59 0.35 2.96
C SER A 472 -10.83 0.08 4.27
N LEU A 473 -10.97 0.96 5.27
CA LEU A 473 -10.44 0.68 6.61
C LEU A 473 -11.19 -0.48 7.28
N TYR A 474 -12.52 -0.52 7.12
CA TYR A 474 -13.41 -1.48 7.75
C TYR A 474 -13.98 -2.50 6.73
N GLY A 475 -14.18 -3.73 7.17
CA GLY A 475 -14.77 -4.81 6.35
C GLY A 475 -16.29 -4.74 6.23
N SER A 476 -16.96 -4.06 7.17
CA SER A 476 -18.40 -3.83 7.16
C SER A 476 -18.70 -2.42 6.64
N GLY A 477 -19.49 -2.32 5.56
CA GLY A 477 -20.02 -1.07 4.99
C GLY A 477 -19.07 0.15 4.90
N SER A 478 -18.42 0.35 3.74
CA SER A 478 -17.69 1.60 3.44
C SER A 478 -18.64 2.65 2.87
N SER A 479 -19.07 3.61 3.70
CA SER A 479 -19.97 4.70 3.26
C SER A 479 -19.34 5.58 2.18
N GLN A 480 -18.00 5.71 2.18
CA GLN A 480 -17.25 6.56 1.27
C GLN A 480 -17.35 6.09 -0.18
N TYR A 481 -16.98 4.84 -0.47
CA TYR A 481 -16.97 4.31 -1.83
C TYR A 481 -18.32 3.71 -2.28
N ASN A 482 -19.24 3.45 -1.34
CA ASN A 482 -20.57 2.94 -1.71
C ASN A 482 -21.36 3.91 -2.57
N ARG A 483 -22.02 3.40 -3.62
CA ARG A 483 -22.86 4.20 -4.53
C ARG A 483 -22.13 5.43 -5.12
N LEU A 484 -20.80 5.39 -5.17
CA LEU A 484 -19.99 6.47 -5.73
C LEU A 484 -19.87 6.25 -7.23
N LEU A 485 -20.69 6.98 -7.97
CA LEU A 485 -20.83 6.89 -9.42
C LEU A 485 -20.98 8.32 -9.98
N MET A 486 -20.22 8.60 -11.04
CA MET A 486 -20.35 9.75 -11.91
C MET A 486 -20.97 9.26 -13.22
N ASN A 487 -22.12 9.84 -13.59
CA ASN A 487 -22.76 9.49 -14.85
C ASN A 487 -21.92 9.97 -16.05
N PRO A 488 -22.10 9.37 -17.24
CA PRO A 488 -21.46 9.80 -18.49
C PRO A 488 -21.44 11.31 -18.70
N GLU A 489 -22.55 11.99 -18.43
CA GLU A 489 -22.71 13.42 -18.72
C GLU A 489 -21.79 14.31 -17.86
N VAL A 490 -21.33 13.82 -16.71
CA VAL A 490 -20.47 14.59 -15.79
C VAL A 490 -19.13 14.93 -16.45
N LEU A 491 -18.50 13.98 -17.13
CA LEU A 491 -17.19 14.16 -17.75
C LEU A 491 -17.21 13.93 -19.27
N GLY A 492 -18.40 13.83 -19.87
CA GLY A 492 -18.56 13.43 -21.26
C GLY A 492 -17.98 12.03 -21.52
N SER A 493 -18.12 11.13 -20.55
CA SER A 493 -17.47 9.83 -20.60
C SER A 493 -18.27 8.79 -21.38
N SER A 494 -17.60 7.83 -22.02
CA SER A 494 -18.26 6.78 -22.81
C SER A 494 -19.12 5.82 -21.95
N GLN A 495 -18.80 5.71 -20.66
CA GLN A 495 -19.57 4.94 -19.68
C GLN A 495 -19.48 5.58 -18.27
N PRO A 496 -20.33 5.16 -17.31
CA PRO A 496 -20.27 5.69 -15.95
C PRO A 496 -18.96 5.33 -15.23
N ILE A 497 -18.34 6.32 -14.57
CA ILE A 497 -17.15 6.12 -13.74
C ILE A 497 -17.61 5.82 -12.32
N ARG A 498 -17.30 4.62 -11.82
CA ARG A 498 -17.79 4.18 -10.50
C ARG A 498 -16.78 3.35 -9.73
N TYR A 499 -16.78 3.50 -8.41
CA TYR A 499 -16.05 2.60 -7.50
C TYR A 499 -16.81 1.29 -7.37
N LYS A 500 -16.33 0.25 -8.07
CA LYS A 500 -16.91 -1.10 -8.01
C LYS A 500 -16.30 -1.85 -6.83
N LYS A 501 -17.14 -2.50 -6.02
CA LYS A 501 -16.69 -3.46 -5.00
C LYS A 501 -16.18 -4.71 -5.71
N LEU A 502 -14.91 -5.04 -5.52
CA LEU A 502 -14.25 -6.16 -6.19
C LEU A 502 -14.20 -7.42 -5.31
N GLY A 503 -14.15 -7.25 -3.99
CA GLY A 503 -14.01 -8.37 -3.07
C GLY A 503 -13.66 -7.94 -1.65
N ARG A 504 -13.02 -8.84 -0.90
CA ARG A 504 -12.50 -8.59 0.45
C ARG A 504 -11.07 -9.12 0.55
N THR A 505 -10.23 -8.43 1.30
CA THR A 505 -8.86 -8.88 1.57
C THR A 505 -8.83 -10.07 2.52
N ARG A 506 -7.78 -10.88 2.47
CA ARG A 506 -7.54 -12.01 3.39
C ARG A 506 -6.90 -11.63 4.74
N SER A 507 -6.58 -10.34 4.96
CA SER A 507 -6.16 -9.77 6.25
C SER A 507 -4.75 -10.16 6.73
N PHE A 508 -3.76 -10.20 5.83
CA PHE A 508 -2.36 -10.45 6.19
C PHE A 508 -1.59 -9.16 6.44
N GLY A 509 -0.80 -9.10 7.51
CA GLY A 509 0.12 -8.00 7.78
C GLY A 509 0.58 -7.88 9.23
N THR A 510 1.51 -6.97 9.49
CA THR A 510 2.15 -6.73 10.80
C THR A 510 1.41 -5.71 11.67
N SER A 511 0.29 -5.17 11.20
CA SER A 511 -0.41 -4.04 11.83
C SER A 511 -0.98 -4.35 13.22
N HIS A 512 -0.92 -5.60 13.68
CA HIS A 512 -1.35 -6.04 15.00
C HIS A 512 -0.16 -6.17 15.98
N LEU A 513 1.09 -6.11 15.50
CA LEU A 513 2.31 -6.23 16.30
C LEU A 513 2.87 -4.85 16.66
N SER A 514 3.17 -4.60 17.94
CA SER A 514 3.83 -3.41 18.48
C SER A 514 5.18 -3.14 17.80
N SER A 515 5.63 -1.88 17.85
CA SER A 515 6.97 -1.54 17.37
C SER A 515 8.07 -2.24 18.17
N GLU A 516 7.80 -2.53 19.45
CA GLU A 516 8.69 -3.24 20.35
C GLU A 516 8.77 -4.73 20.02
N THR A 517 7.63 -5.38 19.81
CA THR A 517 7.53 -6.78 19.36
C THR A 517 8.24 -6.98 18.04
N THR A 518 8.05 -6.05 17.10
CA THR A 518 8.76 -6.07 15.82
C THR A 518 10.28 -6.03 16.01
N ARG A 519 10.79 -5.16 16.90
CA ARG A 519 12.23 -5.13 17.22
C ARG A 519 12.70 -6.42 17.88
N ALA A 520 11.95 -6.95 18.84
CA ALA A 520 12.30 -8.18 19.55
C ALA A 520 12.40 -9.39 18.60
N LEU A 521 11.44 -9.56 17.69
CA LEU A 521 11.46 -10.62 16.67
C LEU A 521 12.60 -10.46 15.68
N VAL A 522 12.92 -9.23 15.29
CA VAL A 522 14.07 -8.93 14.43
C VAL A 522 15.38 -9.28 15.14
N SER A 523 15.57 -8.85 16.39
CA SER A 523 16.75 -9.18 17.18
C SER A 523 16.91 -10.68 17.37
N LEU A 524 15.81 -11.40 17.65
CA LEU A 524 15.81 -12.85 17.79
C LEU A 524 16.24 -13.56 16.49
N ALA A 525 15.72 -13.11 15.34
CA ALA A 525 16.09 -13.63 14.04
C ALA A 525 17.57 -13.39 13.70
N GLU A 526 18.12 -12.24 14.11
CA GLU A 526 19.52 -11.86 13.87
C GLU A 526 20.49 -12.65 14.75
N GLN A 527 20.10 -13.06 15.96
CA GLN A 527 20.91 -13.89 16.86
C GLN A 527 20.93 -15.38 16.48
N ASN A 528 19.83 -15.91 15.94
CA ASN A 528 19.70 -17.34 15.60
C ASN A 528 19.96 -17.68 14.13
N GLY A 529 20.07 -16.69 13.25
CA GLY A 529 20.42 -16.95 11.85
C GLY A 529 21.86 -17.46 11.73
N ASN A 530 22.08 -18.54 10.98
CA ASN A 530 23.40 -19.08 10.57
C ASN A 530 24.24 -18.08 9.71
N GLY A 531 24.38 -16.83 10.14
CA GLY A 531 25.03 -15.75 9.38
C GLY A 531 24.21 -15.17 8.22
N ILE A 532 22.97 -15.63 7.98
CA ILE A 532 22.10 -15.04 6.93
C ILE A 532 21.56 -13.70 7.42
N ARG A 533 22.26 -12.61 7.08
CA ARG A 533 21.77 -11.25 7.28
C ARG A 533 20.61 -10.98 6.31
N VAL A 534 19.39 -10.89 6.82
CA VAL A 534 18.28 -10.27 6.08
C VAL A 534 18.53 -8.76 6.05
N ASN A 535 19.12 -8.29 4.95
CA ASN A 535 19.37 -6.87 4.75
C ASN A 535 18.08 -6.15 4.30
N SER A 536 18.03 -4.83 4.53
CA SER A 536 16.96 -3.95 4.01
C SER A 536 17.37 -3.35 2.66
N ILE A 537 18.20 -4.05 1.88
CA ILE A 537 18.67 -3.58 0.58
C ILE A 537 17.50 -3.62 -0.41
N PHE A 538 17.30 -2.51 -1.12
CA PHE A 538 16.25 -2.40 -2.12
C PHE A 538 16.50 -3.38 -3.27
N GLY A 539 15.47 -4.14 -3.66
CA GLY A 539 15.60 -5.17 -4.67
C GLY A 539 15.91 -6.58 -4.15
N GLU A 540 15.90 -6.87 -2.85
CA GLU A 540 16.05 -8.26 -2.36
C GLU A 540 14.75 -9.07 -2.32
N GLY A 541 13.59 -8.40 -2.33
CA GLY A 541 12.29 -9.06 -2.22
C GLY A 541 11.21 -8.14 -1.64
N VAL A 542 10.02 -8.69 -1.48
CA VAL A 542 8.86 -7.96 -0.95
C VAL A 542 8.98 -7.76 0.57
N ASN A 543 8.78 -6.53 1.03
CA ASN A 543 8.67 -6.11 2.44
C ASN A 543 9.71 -6.74 3.41
N PRO A 544 10.91 -6.12 3.59
CA PRO A 544 11.95 -6.61 4.49
C PRO A 544 11.49 -6.85 5.94
N GLU A 545 10.61 -6.00 6.47
CA GLU A 545 10.08 -6.10 7.84
C GLU A 545 9.30 -7.42 8.02
N MET A 546 8.38 -7.72 7.09
CA MET A 546 7.63 -8.98 7.11
C MET A 546 8.53 -10.22 7.03
N ARG A 547 9.61 -10.17 6.22
CA ARG A 547 10.57 -11.29 6.12
C ARG A 547 11.25 -11.54 7.47
N LYS A 548 11.73 -10.49 8.13
CA LYS A 548 12.39 -10.59 9.44
C LYS A 548 11.44 -11.08 10.53
N ILE A 549 10.20 -10.57 10.56
CA ILE A 549 9.17 -11.03 11.52
C ILE A 549 8.84 -12.49 11.31
N ARG A 550 8.68 -12.95 10.06
CA ARG A 550 8.44 -14.37 9.76
C ARG A 550 9.59 -15.25 10.24
N GLN A 551 10.83 -14.81 10.04
CA GLN A 551 12.00 -15.51 10.54
C GLN A 551 12.01 -15.56 12.08
N GLY A 552 11.76 -14.45 12.75
CA GLY A 552 11.68 -14.40 14.22
C GLY A 552 10.60 -15.31 14.78
N LEU A 553 9.40 -15.31 14.19
CA LEU A 553 8.33 -16.25 14.55
C LEU A 553 8.72 -17.71 14.28
N GLY A 554 9.48 -17.95 13.20
CA GLY A 554 10.04 -19.28 12.89
C GLY A 554 11.03 -19.77 13.95
N VAL A 555 11.87 -18.88 14.51
CA VAL A 555 12.77 -19.21 15.63
C VAL A 555 11.99 -19.59 16.89
N LEU A 556 10.84 -18.95 17.13
CA LEU A 556 9.94 -19.32 18.24
C LEU A 556 9.24 -20.68 18.02
N GLY A 557 9.35 -21.29 16.83
CA GLY A 557 8.57 -22.47 16.45
C GLY A 557 7.10 -22.17 16.16
N TRP A 558 6.73 -20.89 16.00
CA TRP A 558 5.33 -20.45 15.90
C TRP A 558 4.89 -20.28 14.44
N PRO A 559 3.60 -20.56 14.12
CA PRO A 559 3.13 -20.56 12.75
C PRO A 559 2.97 -19.14 12.18
N SER A 560 4.02 -18.64 11.54
CA SER A 560 4.08 -17.25 11.06
C SER A 560 2.94 -16.85 10.11
N ASP A 561 2.51 -17.72 9.20
CA ASP A 561 1.39 -17.42 8.28
C ASP A 561 0.06 -17.20 9.00
N GLN A 562 -0.15 -17.92 10.09
CA GLN A 562 -1.40 -17.88 10.85
C GLN A 562 -1.41 -16.65 11.77
N LEU A 563 -0.32 -16.42 12.49
CA LEU A 563 -0.18 -15.26 13.37
C LEU A 563 -0.20 -13.94 12.59
N LEU A 564 0.34 -13.91 11.37
CA LEU A 564 0.30 -12.72 10.52
C LEU A 564 -1.08 -12.42 9.91
N ARG A 565 -2.06 -13.30 10.10
CA ARG A 565 -3.44 -13.12 9.64
C ARG A 565 -4.29 -12.44 10.72
N HIS A 566 -4.25 -11.11 10.74
CA HIS A 566 -4.86 -10.28 11.79
C HIS A 566 -6.40 -10.19 11.77
N GLY A 567 -7.11 -10.99 10.97
CA GLY A 567 -8.58 -11.07 10.94
C GLY A 567 -9.32 -9.85 10.35
N ARG A 568 -8.77 -8.63 10.41
CA ARG A 568 -9.37 -7.38 9.89
C ARG A 568 -9.55 -7.36 8.37
N GLN A 569 -10.65 -7.92 7.88
CA GLN A 569 -10.98 -7.90 6.46
C GLN A 569 -11.28 -6.47 6.01
N ARG A 570 -10.84 -6.12 4.81
CA ARG A 570 -11.12 -4.83 4.16
C ARG A 570 -11.86 -5.07 2.86
N ILE A 571 -12.78 -4.19 2.51
CA ILE A 571 -13.47 -4.24 1.23
C ILE A 571 -12.54 -3.65 0.17
N LEU A 572 -12.35 -4.39 -0.90
CA LEU A 572 -11.58 -3.95 -2.07
C LEU A 572 -12.51 -3.24 -3.05
N TYR A 573 -12.11 -2.05 -3.50
CA TYR A 573 -12.78 -1.29 -4.56
C TYR A 573 -11.83 -1.02 -5.72
N GLY A 574 -12.37 -0.83 -6.91
CA GLY A 574 -11.62 -0.45 -8.10
C GLY A 574 -12.43 0.43 -9.05
N VAL A 575 -11.70 1.26 -9.80
CA VAL A 575 -12.22 2.13 -10.85
C VAL A 575 -11.35 1.94 -12.09
N SER A 576 -11.97 1.50 -13.20
CA SER A 576 -11.32 1.59 -14.51
C SER A 576 -11.51 2.99 -15.07
N LEU A 577 -10.44 3.58 -15.59
CA LEU A 577 -10.45 4.87 -16.27
C LEU A 577 -10.39 4.72 -17.80
N VAL A 578 -10.30 3.48 -18.27
CA VAL A 578 -10.22 3.11 -19.70
C VAL A 578 -11.26 2.04 -20.04
N SER A 579 -11.60 1.89 -21.32
CA SER A 579 -12.51 0.85 -21.83
C SER A 579 -11.76 -0.46 -22.08
N ASN A 580 -10.51 -0.38 -22.56
CA ASN A 580 -9.65 -1.48 -22.97
C ASN A 580 -8.67 -1.94 -21.87
N LEU A 581 -9.10 -1.93 -20.60
CA LEU A 581 -8.20 -2.10 -19.45
C LEU A 581 -7.34 -3.36 -19.55
N ALA A 582 -7.95 -4.54 -19.72
CA ALA A 582 -7.25 -5.82 -19.73
C ALA A 582 -6.23 -5.95 -20.87
N PRO A 583 -6.60 -5.79 -22.16
CA PRO A 583 -5.64 -5.88 -23.26
C PRO A 583 -4.54 -4.83 -23.16
N TYR A 584 -4.84 -3.61 -22.70
CA TYR A 584 -3.84 -2.57 -22.49
C TYR A 584 -2.83 -2.91 -21.37
N VAL A 585 -3.28 -3.35 -20.19
CA VAL A 585 -2.34 -3.65 -19.08
C VAL A 585 -1.52 -4.92 -19.30
N LEU A 586 -1.96 -5.81 -20.19
CA LEU A 586 -1.17 -6.93 -20.72
C LEU A 586 -0.25 -6.49 -21.86
N GLY A 587 -0.46 -5.28 -22.38
CA GLY A 587 0.15 -4.67 -23.55
C GLY A 587 0.02 -5.53 -24.80
N MET A 588 -1.19 -6.05 -25.02
CA MET A 588 -1.69 -6.49 -26.32
C MET A 588 -2.20 -5.28 -27.13
N GLU A 589 -2.62 -4.22 -26.44
CA GLU A 589 -2.89 -2.90 -27.03
C GLU A 589 -1.91 -1.86 -26.47
N ASP A 590 -1.39 -1.00 -27.35
CA ASP A 590 -0.32 -0.06 -27.01
C ASP A 590 -0.79 1.21 -26.31
N GLU A 591 -2.02 1.66 -26.59
CA GLU A 591 -2.54 2.93 -26.08
C GLU A 591 -3.83 2.71 -25.27
N PRO A 592 -4.00 3.46 -24.16
CA PRO A 592 -5.20 3.36 -23.35
C PRO A 592 -6.37 4.13 -23.98
N ASP A 593 -7.53 3.49 -24.10
CA ASP A 593 -8.78 4.14 -24.51
C ASP A 593 -9.48 4.74 -23.29
N TYR A 594 -9.09 5.97 -22.94
CA TYR A 594 -9.63 6.69 -21.79
C TYR A 594 -11.14 6.94 -21.92
N LEU A 595 -11.85 6.72 -20.81
CA LEU A 595 -13.30 6.93 -20.78
C LEU A 595 -13.69 8.39 -20.93
N PHE A 596 -12.77 9.34 -20.78
CA PHE A 596 -12.99 10.78 -20.82
C PHE A 596 -11.83 11.48 -21.53
N SER A 597 -12.07 12.69 -22.03
CA SER A 597 -11.00 13.52 -22.61
C SER A 597 -10.00 13.94 -21.54
N LEU A 598 -8.71 13.69 -21.81
CA LEU A 598 -7.61 14.16 -20.97
C LEU A 598 -7.32 15.65 -21.13
N ASP A 599 -7.89 16.35 -22.11
CA ASP A 599 -7.64 17.78 -22.33
C ASP A 599 -8.66 18.68 -21.59
N MET A 600 -9.65 18.07 -20.93
CA MET A 600 -10.67 18.78 -20.16
C MET A 600 -10.08 19.59 -18.99
N SER A 601 -10.40 20.87 -18.93
CA SER A 601 -9.90 21.82 -17.90
C SER A 601 -10.92 22.17 -16.82
N ASP A 602 -12.21 21.94 -17.06
CA ASP A 602 -13.32 22.21 -16.13
C ASP A 602 -13.79 20.96 -15.37
N ASP A 603 -12.99 19.89 -15.37
CA ASP A 603 -13.32 18.60 -14.76
C ASP A 603 -13.58 18.72 -13.25
N ILE A 604 -12.76 19.47 -12.52
CA ILE A 604 -12.95 19.72 -11.09
C ILE A 604 -14.29 20.43 -10.84
N LYS A 605 -14.65 21.39 -11.70
CA LYS A 605 -15.92 22.13 -11.62
C LYS A 605 -17.10 21.16 -11.79
N ARG A 606 -17.08 20.33 -12.85
CA ARG A 606 -18.13 19.37 -13.18
C ARG A 606 -18.33 18.31 -12.10
N ILE A 607 -17.24 17.73 -11.59
CA ILE A 607 -17.28 16.74 -10.51
C ILE A 607 -17.84 17.37 -9.23
N THR A 608 -17.49 18.63 -8.94
CA THR A 608 -18.01 19.36 -7.79
C THR A 608 -19.51 19.64 -7.95
N ASP A 609 -19.97 20.10 -9.11
CA ASP A 609 -21.40 20.36 -9.38
C ASP A 609 -22.23 19.08 -9.25
N TRP A 610 -21.69 17.95 -9.72
CA TRP A 610 -22.26 16.64 -9.49
C TRP A 610 -22.33 16.30 -8.00
N TRP A 611 -21.26 16.57 -7.24
CA TRP A 611 -21.25 16.34 -5.80
C TRP A 611 -22.30 17.18 -5.06
N PHE A 612 -22.43 18.45 -5.44
CA PHE A 612 -23.42 19.35 -4.88
C PHE A 612 -24.83 18.82 -5.09
N THR A 613 -25.15 18.48 -6.34
CA THR A 613 -26.45 17.96 -6.73
C THR A 613 -26.79 16.67 -6.00
N ARG A 614 -25.82 15.75 -5.94
CA ARG A 614 -26.06 14.36 -5.50
C ARG A 614 -26.06 14.21 -3.98
N TRP A 615 -25.23 14.97 -3.27
CA TRP A 615 -25.01 14.81 -1.84
C TRP A 615 -25.18 16.10 -1.04
N LEU A 616 -24.48 17.19 -1.39
CA LEU A 616 -24.48 18.40 -0.55
C LEU A 616 -25.87 18.97 -0.36
N ARG A 617 -26.64 19.15 -1.44
CA ARG A 617 -27.96 19.78 -1.43
C ARG A 617 -28.92 19.14 -0.42
N ARG A 618 -28.90 17.82 -0.27
CA ARG A 618 -29.74 17.11 0.72
C ARG A 618 -29.12 17.09 2.12
N ARG A 619 -27.80 17.21 2.22
CA ARG A 619 -27.08 17.16 3.50
C ARG A 619 -27.14 18.49 4.23
N CYS A 620 -27.03 19.60 3.51
CA CYS A 620 -27.07 20.95 4.09
C CYS A 620 -28.45 21.37 4.59
N THR A 621 -29.52 20.64 4.24
CA THR A 621 -30.88 20.89 4.78
C THR A 621 -31.19 20.07 6.02
N ASN A 622 -30.32 19.14 6.42
CA ASN A 622 -30.51 18.32 7.62
C ASN A 622 -29.96 19.06 8.86
N PRO A 623 -30.81 19.39 9.86
CA PRO A 623 -30.39 20.13 11.05
C PRO A 623 -29.26 19.45 11.83
N ASP A 624 -29.36 18.14 12.08
CA ASP A 624 -28.33 17.39 12.82
C ASP A 624 -26.97 17.41 12.12
N VAL A 625 -26.95 17.43 10.78
CA VAL A 625 -25.71 17.58 10.00
C VAL A 625 -25.09 18.95 10.24
N LEU A 626 -25.90 20.00 10.22
CA LEU A 626 -25.43 21.38 10.44
C LEU A 626 -24.98 21.61 11.88
N GLU A 627 -25.64 20.99 12.86
CA GLU A 627 -25.23 21.03 14.27
C GLU A 627 -23.88 20.33 14.47
N ARG A 628 -23.72 19.09 14.00
CA ARG A 628 -22.42 18.39 14.06
C ARG A 628 -21.31 19.12 13.32
N LEU A 629 -21.66 19.84 12.24
CA LEU A 629 -20.72 20.67 11.51
C LEU A 629 -20.29 21.87 12.37
N ALA A 630 -21.24 22.57 12.99
CA ALA A 630 -21.00 23.70 13.88
C ALA A 630 -20.17 23.36 15.13
N GLU A 631 -20.19 22.10 15.60
CA GLU A 631 -19.33 21.65 16.71
C GLU A 631 -17.82 21.75 16.42
N ASN A 632 -17.39 21.93 15.16
CA ASN A 632 -15.98 22.01 14.78
C ASN A 632 -15.52 23.48 14.77
N THR A 633 -15.28 24.06 15.95
CA THR A 633 -14.92 25.47 16.07
C THR A 633 -13.42 25.67 16.29
N LEU A 634 -12.88 26.76 15.74
CA LEU A 634 -11.49 27.20 15.98
C LEU A 634 -11.37 28.20 17.14
N GLY A 635 -12.48 28.44 17.86
CA GLY A 635 -12.58 29.37 18.99
C GLY A 635 -12.02 28.80 20.30
N ILE A 636 -12.37 29.43 21.44
CA ILE A 636 -12.04 28.92 22.77
C ILE A 636 -13.33 28.43 23.45
N PRO A 637 -13.43 27.15 23.85
CA PRO A 637 -12.43 26.08 23.65
C PRO A 637 -12.35 25.62 22.19
N ASP A 638 -11.15 25.27 21.73
CA ASP A 638 -10.94 24.72 20.37
C ASP A 638 -11.43 23.27 20.33
N THR A 639 -12.53 23.05 19.63
CA THR A 639 -13.19 21.75 19.51
C THR A 639 -12.97 21.11 18.14
N HIS A 640 -12.15 21.72 17.27
CA HIS A 640 -12.03 21.32 15.88
C HIS A 640 -11.45 19.91 15.73
N ARG A 641 -12.22 18.98 15.14
CA ARG A 641 -11.83 17.54 15.07
C ARG A 641 -10.65 17.25 14.15
N ALA A 642 -10.22 18.22 13.34
CA ALA A 642 -8.99 18.11 12.53
C ALA A 642 -7.70 18.48 13.29
N ARG A 643 -7.80 18.85 14.57
CA ARG A 643 -6.64 19.04 15.43
C ARG A 643 -6.14 17.70 15.97
N ILE A 644 -4.82 17.53 16.05
CA ILE A 644 -4.22 16.29 16.55
C ILE A 644 -4.32 16.27 18.07
N ARG A 645 -4.99 15.25 18.62
CA ARG A 645 -4.99 14.99 20.07
C ARG A 645 -3.83 14.07 20.40
N LEU A 646 -2.78 14.61 21.01
CA LEU A 646 -1.63 13.82 21.43
C LEU A 646 -2.00 12.94 22.64
N PRO A 647 -1.62 11.65 22.65
CA PRO A 647 -1.81 10.81 23.82
C PRO A 647 -0.98 11.32 25.01
N PRO A 648 -1.28 10.92 26.26
CA PRO A 648 -0.42 11.22 27.39
C PRO A 648 0.98 10.59 27.20
N ILE A 649 2.01 11.22 27.77
CA ILE A 649 3.34 10.63 27.83
C ILE A 649 3.29 9.58 28.94
N ARG A 650 3.55 8.31 28.62
CA ARG A 650 3.83 7.32 29.66
C ARG A 650 5.10 7.78 30.36
N ALA A 651 5.07 7.95 31.68
CA ALA A 651 6.29 8.23 32.43
C ALA A 651 7.26 7.08 32.15
N GLU A 652 8.30 7.35 31.38
CA GLU A 652 9.45 6.46 31.30
C GLU A 652 10.02 6.45 32.72
N GLY A 653 9.96 5.30 33.41
CA GLY A 653 10.73 5.11 34.64
C GLY A 653 12.18 5.48 34.35
N ASP A 654 12.78 6.27 35.25
CA ASP A 654 14.13 6.83 35.18
C ASP A 654 15.12 5.98 34.38
N ASN A 655 15.20 6.20 33.08
CA ASN A 655 16.40 5.88 32.33
C ASN A 655 17.37 7.00 32.65
N GLN A 656 18.20 6.75 33.66
CA GLN A 656 19.36 7.54 34.01
C GLN A 656 20.09 7.94 32.73
N GLN A 657 19.90 9.19 32.32
CA GLN A 657 20.90 9.88 31.53
C GLN A 657 22.15 9.89 32.40
N LEU A 658 23.09 9.01 32.08
CA LEU A 658 24.50 9.26 32.35
C LEU A 658 24.83 10.62 31.71
N ARG A 659 24.68 11.67 32.51
CA ARG A 659 25.39 12.92 32.33
C ARG A 659 26.86 12.57 32.47
N LEU A 660 27.53 12.40 31.34
CA LEU A 660 28.98 12.61 31.29
C LEU A 660 29.18 14.11 31.50
N GLY A 661 29.45 14.48 32.74
CA GLY A 661 30.06 15.75 33.11
C GLY A 661 31.58 15.58 33.14
N ASP A 662 32.22 16.63 32.65
CA ASP A 662 33.66 16.94 32.56
C ASP A 662 34.49 16.24 31.47
#